data_AF-A0A4R6UK08-F1
#
_entry.id   AF-A0A4R6UK08-F1
#
_cell.length_a   1.000
_cell.length_b   1.000
_cell.length_c   1.000
_cell.angle_alpha   90.00
_cell.angle_beta   90.00
_cell.angle_gamma   90.00
#
_symmetry.space_group_name_H-M   'P 1'
#
loop_
_entity.id
_entity.type
_entity.pdbx_description
1 polymer ?
#
loop_
_entity_poly.entity_id
_entity_poly.type
_entity_poly.pdbx_seq_one_letter_code
_entity_poly.pdbx_strand_id
1 'polypeptide(L)'
;MTTALMAMPPAPVAEKIPYTVSSPSGDRVDQYYWLRDDSRSDEKILTHLRAEQSYYRAYAAQYTALTEQLANEIIGRIKQDDSSVPVRWHDYAYSTRFEPGKEYPLYVRRSLATDQEHVMIDGNKEAEGKGYYSIGKTLVSTNQQILAYADDDSGRRQYTIRFRDLQTGKNFDDVISGSNGMIAWANDNKTVFYIENDPVTLLSTRVKKHVLGTPASADVTVYEEQDKSFYMSVANSKDRAFVVIALGSTTTSEALLLDANQPDAGFKVFAPRETDIKYSIEHMNGRWFVLTDWQAPNYKIMTVSHEQIGSRKHWQNLIAHDDQVFVDEFEPFVSHLVIGERSNGLRRIRVIPWSAPEKAYYIDSDESAYSTWLDTNLESGSEWLRYGYTSLTTPSSVYEIHMQTKEKRLLKQQEVLGGFDKNQYRTERVWADARDGTKIPVSLLYKKDFIKDGKAPLYQYAYGSYGASMDPTFRSAVLSLVDRGFVYAIAHIRGGQDMGRQWYENGKLLKKKNTFTDFIDVTDYLVKQRYAAKDKVFAMGGSAGGLLMGAVANMAGEKYKAMIAHVPFVDVVTTMLDESIPLTTNEFDEWGNPKKKEFYDYMLSYSPYDQLQKKAYPALLVTTGLHDSQVQYFEPAKWVAKLREYKTDQHPLLFNINMEAGHGGKSGRFQRMKEVAEEYAFVLWTLEQK
;
A
#
# COMPACT_ATOMS: atom_id res chain seq x y z
N MET A 1 0.83 -18.17 41.94
CA MET A 1 1.18 -19.49 41.38
C MET A 1 2.41 -19.29 40.52
N THR A 2 3.52 -19.90 40.90
CA THR A 2 4.77 -19.90 40.14
C THR A 2 4.58 -20.67 38.83
N THR A 3 4.40 -19.95 37.73
CA THR A 3 4.52 -20.52 36.38
C THR A 3 5.93 -21.07 36.24
N ALA A 4 6.05 -22.38 36.08
CA ALA A 4 7.30 -22.99 35.69
C ALA A 4 7.74 -22.34 34.37
N LEU A 5 8.92 -21.72 34.34
CA LEU A 5 9.55 -21.30 33.09
C LEU A 5 9.73 -22.56 32.25
N MET A 6 8.88 -22.76 31.25
CA MET A 6 9.19 -23.72 30.18
C MET A 6 10.55 -23.32 29.60
N ALA A 7 11.50 -24.25 29.60
CA ALA A 7 12.78 -24.02 28.95
C ALA A 7 12.51 -23.66 27.48
N MET A 8 13.05 -22.52 27.04
CA MET A 8 12.88 -22.06 25.67
C MET A 8 13.43 -23.11 24.70
N PRO A 9 12.69 -23.48 23.64
CA PRO A 9 13.24 -24.37 22.62
C PRO A 9 14.49 -23.74 22.02
N PRO A 10 15.50 -24.55 21.65
CA PRO A 10 16.66 -24.02 20.93
C PRO A 10 16.20 -23.35 19.63
N ALA A 11 16.87 -22.25 19.27
CA ALA A 11 16.60 -21.59 18.00
C ALA A 11 16.82 -22.57 16.83
N PRO A 12 15.93 -22.60 15.82
CA PRO A 12 16.13 -23.44 14.66
C PRO A 12 17.44 -23.11 13.95
N VAL A 13 18.16 -24.14 13.53
CA VAL A 13 19.41 -24.02 12.77
C VAL A 13 19.14 -24.56 11.37
N ALA A 14 19.19 -23.67 10.38
CA ALA A 14 19.10 -24.08 8.98
C ALA A 14 20.40 -24.78 8.56
N GLU A 15 20.26 -25.86 7.78
CA GLU A 15 21.40 -26.51 7.15
C GLU A 15 22.11 -25.53 6.20
N LYS A 16 23.45 -25.60 6.16
CA LYS A 16 24.26 -24.82 5.22
C LYS A 16 24.57 -25.68 4.00
N ILE A 17 23.95 -25.34 2.88
CA ILE A 17 24.15 -26.01 1.59
C ILE A 17 24.73 -24.96 0.64
N PRO A 18 26.04 -25.04 0.31
CA PRO A 18 26.67 -24.08 -0.57
C PRO A 18 25.98 -24.05 -1.94
N TYR A 19 25.44 -22.91 -2.31
CA TYR A 19 24.91 -22.63 -3.64
C TYR A 19 25.66 -21.46 -4.26
N THR A 20 26.04 -21.59 -5.53
CA THR A 20 26.73 -20.50 -6.25
C THR A 20 25.69 -19.62 -6.93
N VAL A 21 25.53 -18.39 -6.43
CA VAL A 21 24.75 -17.35 -7.09
C VAL A 21 25.64 -16.68 -8.11
N SER A 22 25.48 -17.05 -9.38
CA SER A 22 26.27 -16.50 -10.47
C SER A 22 25.85 -15.08 -10.84
N SER A 23 26.82 -14.22 -11.16
CA SER A 23 26.55 -12.89 -11.69
C SER A 23 27.64 -12.43 -12.67
N PRO A 24 27.33 -11.50 -13.60
CA PRO A 24 28.34 -10.90 -14.47
C PRO A 24 29.46 -10.17 -13.71
N SER A 25 29.24 -9.82 -12.44
CA SER A 25 30.20 -9.10 -11.60
C SER A 25 30.98 -10.02 -10.64
N GLY A 26 30.83 -11.34 -10.80
CA GLY A 26 31.46 -12.35 -9.96
C GLY A 26 30.45 -13.18 -9.14
N ASP A 27 30.85 -14.39 -8.82
CA ASP A 27 29.99 -15.36 -8.13
C ASP A 27 30.01 -15.13 -6.61
N ARG A 28 28.85 -15.33 -5.96
CA ARG A 28 28.71 -15.35 -4.49
C ARG A 28 28.25 -16.72 -4.03
N VAL A 29 28.60 -17.09 -2.79
CA VAL A 29 28.09 -18.31 -2.17
C VAL A 29 26.95 -17.96 -1.23
N ASP A 30 25.79 -18.56 -1.49
CA ASP A 30 24.61 -18.49 -0.62
C ASP A 30 24.39 -19.86 0.04
N GLN A 31 24.54 -19.91 1.36
CA GLN A 31 24.41 -21.15 2.14
C GLN A 31 22.94 -21.58 2.36
N TYR A 32 21.99 -20.68 2.11
CA TYR A 32 20.58 -20.85 2.45
C TYR A 32 19.67 -20.75 1.22
N TYR A 33 20.24 -20.76 0.00
CA TYR A 33 19.47 -20.71 -1.24
C TYR A 33 18.40 -21.80 -1.33
N TRP A 34 18.65 -22.97 -0.72
CA TRP A 34 17.73 -24.11 -0.67
C TRP A 34 16.40 -23.81 0.04
N LEU A 35 16.27 -22.72 0.82
CA LEU A 35 15.01 -22.30 1.43
C LEU A 35 14.00 -21.74 0.41
N ARG A 36 14.40 -21.58 -0.85
CA ARG A 36 13.49 -21.26 -1.95
C ARG A 36 12.87 -22.52 -2.55
N ASP A 37 11.55 -22.59 -2.46
CA ASP A 37 10.71 -23.48 -3.25
C ASP A 37 9.53 -22.70 -3.84
N ASP A 38 9.48 -22.63 -5.16
CA ASP A 38 8.44 -21.95 -5.92
C ASP A 38 7.12 -22.76 -5.95
N SER A 39 7.11 -24.03 -5.56
CA SER A 39 5.86 -24.79 -5.38
C SER A 39 5.21 -24.55 -4.01
N ARG A 40 5.99 -24.12 -3.01
CA ARG A 40 5.60 -23.92 -1.61
C ARG A 40 5.09 -25.22 -0.95
N SER A 41 5.65 -26.36 -1.38
CA SER A 41 5.22 -27.70 -0.96
C SER A 41 6.37 -28.60 -0.50
N ASP A 42 7.63 -28.16 -0.61
CA ASP A 42 8.78 -28.93 -0.13
C ASP A 42 8.73 -29.13 1.40
N GLU A 43 8.57 -30.37 1.85
CA GLU A 43 8.41 -30.68 3.26
C GLU A 43 9.65 -30.37 4.12
N LYS A 44 10.86 -30.36 3.55
CA LYS A 44 12.07 -29.96 4.31
C LYS A 44 12.00 -28.47 4.64
N ILE A 45 11.60 -27.65 3.68
CA ILE A 45 11.42 -26.21 3.88
C ILE A 45 10.25 -25.95 4.83
N LEU A 46 9.09 -26.58 4.61
CA LEU A 46 7.92 -26.42 5.48
C LEU A 46 8.23 -26.86 6.92
N THR A 47 9.03 -27.91 7.11
CA THR A 47 9.49 -28.33 8.44
C THR A 47 10.35 -27.26 9.11
N HIS A 48 11.28 -26.64 8.38
CA HIS A 48 12.08 -25.53 8.91
C HIS A 48 11.21 -24.33 9.31
N LEU A 49 10.26 -23.92 8.45
CA LEU A 49 9.34 -22.82 8.73
C LEU A 49 8.43 -23.13 9.94
N ARG A 50 7.91 -24.35 10.08
CA ARG A 50 7.14 -24.78 11.25
C ARG A 50 7.98 -24.77 12.54
N ALA A 51 9.29 -25.06 12.44
CA ALA A 51 10.20 -24.96 13.58
C ALA A 51 10.43 -23.51 14.03
N GLU A 52 10.63 -22.58 13.09
CA GLU A 52 10.70 -21.13 13.36
C GLU A 52 9.40 -20.61 13.98
N GLN A 53 8.26 -21.02 13.45
CA GLN A 53 6.95 -20.69 14.02
C GLN A 53 6.80 -21.20 15.47
N SER A 54 7.30 -22.40 15.76
CA SER A 54 7.25 -22.99 17.11
C SER A 54 8.16 -22.24 18.07
N TYR A 55 9.34 -21.83 17.63
CA TYR A 55 10.27 -20.99 18.39
C TYR A 55 9.67 -19.61 18.69
N TYR A 56 9.05 -18.95 17.71
CA TYR A 56 8.29 -17.71 17.92
C TYR A 56 7.19 -17.90 18.97
N ARG A 57 6.36 -18.94 18.82
CA ARG A 57 5.24 -19.21 19.76
C ARG A 57 5.71 -19.42 21.19
N ALA A 58 6.86 -20.07 21.40
CA ALA A 58 7.43 -20.25 22.72
C ALA A 58 7.86 -18.91 23.35
N TYR A 59 8.40 -17.96 22.57
CA TYR A 59 8.69 -16.60 23.04
C TYR A 59 7.40 -15.83 23.31
N ALA A 60 6.46 -15.88 22.36
CA ALA A 60 5.17 -15.19 22.46
C ALA A 60 4.34 -15.62 23.67
N ALA A 61 4.49 -16.88 24.11
CA ALA A 61 3.87 -17.39 25.32
C ALA A 61 4.20 -16.56 26.59
N GLN A 62 5.34 -15.86 26.61
CA GLN A 62 5.74 -15.02 27.74
C GLN A 62 4.94 -13.71 27.83
N TYR A 63 4.33 -13.26 26.73
CA TYR A 63 3.56 -12.02 26.65
C TYR A 63 2.14 -12.22 26.10
N THR A 64 1.62 -13.46 26.08
CA THR A 64 0.25 -13.77 25.61
C THR A 64 -0.82 -12.96 26.34
N ALA A 65 -0.73 -12.82 27.66
CA ALA A 65 -1.71 -12.04 28.42
C ALA A 65 -1.71 -10.56 28.00
N LEU A 66 -0.53 -10.01 27.70
CA LEU A 66 -0.40 -8.65 27.18
C LEU A 66 -0.96 -8.54 25.75
N THR A 67 -0.69 -9.53 24.89
CA THR A 67 -1.29 -9.63 23.55
C THR A 67 -2.81 -9.63 23.62
N GLU A 68 -3.41 -10.44 24.49
CA GLU A 68 -4.87 -10.52 24.64
C GLU A 68 -5.45 -9.19 25.16
N GLN A 69 -4.79 -8.57 26.14
CA GLN A 69 -5.18 -7.25 26.62
C GLN A 69 -5.16 -6.21 25.49
N LEU A 70 -4.07 -6.13 24.73
CA LEU A 70 -3.93 -5.19 23.62
C LEU A 70 -4.92 -5.49 22.50
N ALA A 71 -5.18 -6.75 22.18
CA ALA A 71 -6.19 -7.13 21.19
C ALA A 71 -7.57 -6.63 21.61
N ASN A 72 -7.95 -6.82 22.87
CA ASN A 72 -9.21 -6.32 23.42
C ASN A 72 -9.27 -4.79 23.41
N GLU A 73 -8.19 -4.09 23.75
CA GLU A 73 -8.11 -2.62 23.67
C GLU A 73 -8.27 -2.11 22.23
N ILE A 74 -7.55 -2.70 21.27
CA ILE A 74 -7.55 -2.27 19.87
C ILE A 74 -8.89 -2.57 19.22
N ILE A 75 -9.40 -3.79 19.37
CA ILE A 75 -10.71 -4.21 18.84
C ILE A 75 -11.83 -3.44 19.54
N GLY A 76 -11.70 -3.18 20.85
CA GLY A 76 -12.66 -2.41 21.64
C GLY A 76 -12.82 -0.95 21.20
N ARG A 77 -11.87 -0.40 20.42
CA ARG A 77 -11.98 0.93 19.80
C ARG A 77 -12.73 0.92 18.46
N ILE A 78 -13.01 -0.25 17.89
CA ILE A 78 -13.65 -0.40 16.58
C ILE A 78 -15.17 -0.49 16.76
N LYS A 79 -15.89 0.42 16.11
CA LYS A 79 -17.33 0.26 15.92
C LYS A 79 -17.59 -0.91 14.97
N GLN A 80 -18.19 -1.98 15.49
CA GLN A 80 -18.37 -3.20 14.70
C GLN A 80 -19.51 -3.10 13.67
N ASP A 81 -20.60 -2.42 14.01
CA ASP A 81 -21.62 -2.05 13.03
C ASP A 81 -21.23 -0.71 12.40
N ASP A 82 -20.65 -0.76 11.21
CA ASP A 82 -20.15 0.41 10.52
C ASP A 82 -20.44 0.34 9.02
N SER A 83 -20.73 1.49 8.41
CA SER A 83 -21.09 1.59 7.00
C SER A 83 -20.35 2.71 6.29
N SER A 84 -19.95 2.51 5.04
CA SER A 84 -19.37 3.57 4.24
C SER A 84 -20.40 4.67 3.97
N VAL A 85 -19.94 5.89 3.66
CA VAL A 85 -20.82 6.93 3.15
C VAL A 85 -21.39 6.47 1.81
N PRO A 86 -22.72 6.49 1.59
CA PRO A 86 -23.29 6.07 0.32
C PRO A 86 -22.86 6.98 -0.84
N VAL A 87 -22.55 6.37 -1.98
CA VAL A 87 -22.23 7.05 -3.24
C VAL A 87 -23.40 6.89 -4.19
N ARG A 88 -23.96 8.01 -4.66
CA ARG A 88 -25.05 8.01 -5.63
C ARG A 88 -24.52 7.73 -7.03
N TRP A 89 -25.24 6.89 -7.76
CA TRP A 89 -25.00 6.65 -9.17
C TRP A 89 -26.29 6.18 -9.85
N HIS A 90 -26.81 7.01 -10.76
CA HIS A 90 -28.16 6.89 -11.35
C HIS A 90 -29.23 6.56 -10.29
N ASP A 91 -29.91 5.41 -10.38
CA ASP A 91 -31.11 5.11 -9.60
C ASP A 91 -30.82 4.56 -8.18
N TYR A 92 -29.54 4.37 -7.83
CA TYR A 92 -29.14 3.77 -6.56
C TYR A 92 -28.07 4.57 -5.82
N ALA A 93 -28.04 4.40 -4.50
CA ALA A 93 -26.91 4.72 -3.64
C ALA A 93 -26.18 3.44 -3.24
N TYR A 94 -24.87 3.37 -3.47
CA TYR A 94 -24.02 2.21 -3.21
C TYR A 94 -23.18 2.43 -1.96
N SER A 95 -23.03 1.39 -1.14
CA SER A 95 -22.20 1.45 0.07
C SER A 95 -21.73 0.05 0.50
N THR A 96 -20.83 0.00 1.47
CA THR A 96 -20.51 -1.21 2.20
C THR A 96 -20.97 -1.09 3.64
N ARG A 97 -21.32 -2.21 4.27
CA ARG A 97 -21.72 -2.28 5.68
C ARG A 97 -21.12 -3.51 6.33
N PHE A 98 -20.65 -3.37 7.56
CA PHE A 98 -20.23 -4.50 8.39
C PHE A 98 -21.29 -4.79 9.44
N GLU A 99 -21.51 -6.07 9.70
CA GLU A 99 -22.34 -6.51 10.82
C GLU A 99 -21.47 -6.83 12.05
N PRO A 100 -22.02 -6.71 13.27
CA PRO A 100 -21.30 -7.09 14.49
C PRO A 100 -20.76 -8.52 14.44
N GLY A 101 -19.52 -8.71 14.91
CA GLY A 101 -18.83 -10.01 14.92
C GLY A 101 -18.44 -10.57 13.55
N LYS A 102 -18.75 -9.88 12.44
CA LYS A 102 -18.39 -10.30 11.08
C LYS A 102 -17.06 -9.68 10.63
N GLU A 103 -16.29 -10.47 9.88
CA GLU A 103 -14.95 -10.11 9.38
C GLU A 103 -15.00 -9.32 8.06
N TYR A 104 -16.02 -9.59 7.23
CA TYR A 104 -16.14 -9.09 5.86
C TYR A 104 -17.37 -8.20 5.69
N PRO A 105 -17.32 -7.21 4.78
CA PRO A 105 -18.46 -6.34 4.54
C PRO A 105 -19.54 -7.02 3.68
N LEU A 106 -20.76 -6.56 3.88
CA LEU A 106 -21.82 -6.60 2.88
C LEU A 106 -21.60 -5.47 1.89
N TYR A 107 -21.70 -5.76 0.60
CA TYR A 107 -21.79 -4.77 -0.47
C TYR A 107 -23.26 -4.56 -0.78
N VAL A 108 -23.77 -3.34 -0.59
CA VAL A 108 -25.20 -3.05 -0.69
C VAL A 108 -25.47 -1.90 -1.65
N ARG A 109 -26.67 -1.91 -2.22
CA ARG A 109 -27.23 -0.77 -2.95
C ARG A 109 -28.62 -0.45 -2.42
N ARG A 110 -28.99 0.81 -2.42
CA ARG A 110 -30.29 1.31 -1.96
C ARG A 110 -30.97 2.08 -3.08
N SER A 111 -32.18 1.67 -3.43
CA SER A 111 -33.00 2.33 -4.46
C SER A 111 -33.33 3.76 -4.02
N LEU A 112 -33.04 4.75 -4.86
CA LEU A 112 -33.39 6.15 -4.56
C LEU A 112 -34.90 6.40 -4.69
N ALA A 113 -35.62 5.58 -5.46
CA ALA A 113 -37.06 5.72 -5.67
C ALA A 113 -37.90 5.08 -4.55
N THR A 114 -37.45 3.95 -4.01
CA THR A 114 -38.22 3.15 -3.04
C THR A 114 -37.59 3.06 -1.65
N ASP A 115 -36.37 3.58 -1.48
CA ASP A 115 -35.54 3.44 -0.27
C ASP A 115 -35.26 1.98 0.14
N GLN A 116 -35.47 1.03 -0.78
CA GLN A 116 -35.23 -0.38 -0.53
C GLN A 116 -33.74 -0.73 -0.68
N GLU A 117 -33.18 -1.37 0.34
CA GLU A 117 -31.80 -1.90 0.33
C GLU A 117 -31.76 -3.32 -0.25
N HIS A 118 -30.73 -3.58 -1.06
CA HIS A 118 -30.41 -4.88 -1.66
C HIS A 118 -28.95 -5.22 -1.38
N VAL A 119 -28.71 -6.40 -0.81
CA VAL A 119 -27.36 -6.96 -0.66
C VAL A 119 -26.91 -7.50 -2.00
N MET A 120 -25.85 -6.92 -2.56
CA MET A 120 -25.23 -7.36 -3.80
C MET A 120 -24.24 -8.49 -3.55
N ILE A 121 -23.43 -8.38 -2.49
CA ILE A 121 -22.46 -9.41 -2.06
C ILE A 121 -22.48 -9.50 -0.54
N ASP A 122 -22.52 -10.72 -0.01
CA ASP A 122 -22.26 -10.99 1.40
C ASP A 122 -20.88 -11.63 1.54
N GLY A 123 -19.86 -10.81 1.83
CA GLY A 123 -18.49 -11.30 1.90
C GLY A 123 -18.27 -12.38 2.97
N ASN A 124 -19.14 -12.49 3.97
CA ASN A 124 -19.01 -13.52 5.01
C ASN A 124 -19.49 -14.88 4.51
N LYS A 125 -20.56 -14.92 3.71
CA LYS A 125 -21.00 -16.14 3.03
C LYS A 125 -19.97 -16.59 2.01
N GLU A 126 -19.44 -15.67 1.21
CA GLU A 126 -18.44 -16.02 0.20
C GLU A 126 -17.11 -16.50 0.81
N ALA A 127 -16.79 -16.09 2.04
CA ALA A 127 -15.59 -16.50 2.77
C ALA A 127 -15.74 -17.82 3.56
N GLU A 128 -16.94 -18.41 3.64
CA GLU A 128 -17.20 -19.56 4.50
C GLU A 128 -16.32 -20.76 4.12
N GLY A 129 -15.66 -21.36 5.11
CA GLY A 129 -14.75 -22.50 4.92
C GLY A 129 -13.37 -22.17 4.33
N LYS A 130 -13.06 -20.90 4.05
CA LYS A 130 -11.79 -20.47 3.45
C LYS A 130 -10.83 -19.90 4.51
N GLY A 131 -9.54 -20.23 4.39
CA GLY A 131 -8.49 -19.69 5.26
C GLY A 131 -8.14 -18.23 4.98
N TYR A 132 -8.39 -17.78 3.75
CA TYR A 132 -8.26 -16.41 3.27
C TYR A 132 -9.42 -16.08 2.32
N TYR A 133 -9.88 -14.84 2.35
CA TYR A 133 -10.83 -14.35 1.36
C TYR A 133 -10.73 -12.83 1.17
N SER A 134 -10.72 -12.37 -0.06
CA SER A 134 -10.73 -10.97 -0.41
C SER A 134 -11.61 -10.73 -1.61
N ILE A 135 -12.49 -9.73 -1.52
CA ILE A 135 -13.21 -9.20 -2.67
C ILE A 135 -12.35 -8.08 -3.26
N GLY A 136 -12.02 -8.20 -4.54
CA GLY A 136 -11.31 -7.21 -5.35
C GLY A 136 -12.27 -6.16 -5.93
N LYS A 137 -12.11 -5.83 -7.21
CA LYS A 137 -12.98 -4.86 -7.89
C LYS A 137 -14.43 -5.37 -7.90
N THR A 138 -15.36 -4.48 -7.58
CA THR A 138 -16.80 -4.66 -7.83
C THR A 138 -17.25 -3.59 -8.83
N LEU A 139 -18.02 -3.98 -9.84
CA LEU A 139 -18.49 -3.05 -10.86
C LEU A 139 -19.86 -3.46 -11.40
N VAL A 140 -20.82 -2.56 -11.26
CA VAL A 140 -22.17 -2.73 -11.78
C VAL A 140 -22.25 -2.25 -13.24
N SER A 141 -22.95 -3.02 -14.07
CA SER A 141 -23.25 -2.72 -15.47
C SER A 141 -23.99 -1.38 -15.61
N THR A 142 -23.91 -0.77 -16.79
CA THR A 142 -24.50 0.56 -17.06
C THR A 142 -26.02 0.59 -16.83
N ASN A 143 -26.74 -0.49 -17.12
CA ASN A 143 -28.18 -0.64 -16.85
C ASN A 143 -28.51 -1.02 -15.39
N GLN A 144 -27.51 -1.14 -14.53
CA GLN A 144 -27.66 -1.45 -13.11
C GLN A 144 -28.31 -2.80 -12.79
N GLN A 145 -28.20 -3.78 -13.69
CA GLN A 145 -28.81 -5.11 -13.49
C GLN A 145 -27.79 -6.21 -13.17
N ILE A 146 -26.54 -6.06 -13.61
CA ILE A 146 -25.52 -7.11 -13.48
C ILE A 146 -24.34 -6.56 -12.68
N LEU A 147 -23.91 -7.32 -11.69
CA LEU A 147 -22.66 -7.07 -10.96
C LEU A 147 -21.58 -8.00 -11.51
N ALA A 148 -20.44 -7.42 -11.88
CA ALA A 148 -19.19 -8.15 -12.01
C ALA A 148 -18.36 -7.92 -10.72
N TYR A 149 -17.80 -8.98 -10.14
CA TYR A 149 -16.90 -8.87 -9.00
C TYR A 149 -15.76 -9.87 -9.08
N ALA A 150 -14.58 -9.45 -8.62
CA ALA A 150 -13.39 -10.29 -8.50
C ALA A 150 -13.22 -10.77 -7.06
N ASP A 151 -12.83 -12.03 -6.85
CA ASP A 151 -12.46 -12.56 -5.53
C ASP A 151 -11.16 -13.39 -5.53
N ASP A 152 -10.44 -13.38 -4.41
CA ASP A 152 -9.20 -14.14 -4.16
C ASP A 152 -9.33 -14.88 -2.83
N ASP A 153 -9.16 -16.21 -2.85
CA ASP A 153 -9.28 -17.09 -1.69
C ASP A 153 -7.93 -17.61 -1.16
N SER A 154 -6.82 -17.12 -1.71
CA SER A 154 -5.45 -17.55 -1.38
C SER A 154 -4.53 -16.42 -0.91
N GLY A 155 -4.83 -15.17 -1.27
CA GLY A 155 -3.98 -14.01 -1.02
C GLY A 155 -2.85 -13.84 -2.02
N ARG A 156 -2.83 -14.66 -3.08
CA ARG A 156 -1.82 -14.62 -4.15
C ARG A 156 -2.11 -13.53 -5.19
N ARG A 157 -3.24 -12.82 -5.09
CA ARG A 157 -3.69 -11.78 -6.05
C ARG A 157 -3.92 -12.33 -7.46
N GLN A 158 -4.36 -13.58 -7.55
CA GLN A 158 -4.96 -14.15 -8.74
C GLN A 158 -6.45 -14.29 -8.49
N TYR A 159 -7.22 -13.41 -9.11
CA TYR A 159 -8.65 -13.28 -8.85
C TYR A 159 -9.46 -14.17 -9.78
N THR A 160 -10.62 -14.60 -9.28
CA THR A 160 -11.71 -15.14 -10.08
C THR A 160 -12.76 -14.05 -10.27
N ILE A 161 -13.10 -13.70 -11.51
CA ILE A 161 -14.20 -12.78 -11.83
C ILE A 161 -15.48 -13.60 -11.98
N ARG A 162 -16.54 -13.11 -11.33
CA ARG A 162 -17.87 -13.71 -11.27
C ARG A 162 -18.92 -12.67 -11.60
N PHE A 163 -20.07 -13.13 -12.06
CA PHE A 163 -21.19 -12.28 -12.43
C PHE A 163 -22.44 -12.64 -11.63
N ARG A 164 -23.21 -11.63 -11.24
CA ARG A 164 -24.46 -11.80 -10.47
C ARG A 164 -25.56 -10.93 -11.04
N ASP A 165 -26.73 -11.53 -11.22
CA ASP A 165 -27.97 -10.82 -11.52
C ASP A 165 -28.46 -10.17 -10.23
N LEU A 166 -28.54 -8.84 -10.23
CA LEU A 166 -28.94 -8.04 -9.07
C LEU A 166 -30.45 -7.96 -8.86
N GLN A 167 -31.27 -8.51 -9.76
CA GLN A 167 -32.72 -8.66 -9.58
C GLN A 167 -33.02 -9.97 -8.85
N THR A 168 -32.40 -11.07 -9.28
CA THR A 168 -32.66 -12.41 -8.72
C THR A 168 -31.70 -12.79 -7.59
N GLY A 169 -30.54 -12.13 -7.49
CA GLY A 169 -29.46 -12.49 -6.57
C GLY A 169 -28.67 -13.73 -6.98
N LYS A 170 -28.96 -14.32 -8.15
CA LYS A 170 -28.29 -15.54 -8.63
C LYS A 170 -27.01 -15.19 -9.39
N ASN A 171 -25.99 -16.01 -9.21
CA ASN A 171 -24.78 -15.95 -10.04
C ASN A 171 -25.10 -16.47 -11.45
N PHE A 172 -24.45 -15.91 -12.46
CA PHE A 172 -24.37 -16.51 -13.80
C PHE A 172 -23.40 -17.69 -13.80
N ASP A 173 -23.47 -18.52 -14.83
CA ASP A 173 -22.54 -19.65 -15.03
C ASP A 173 -21.14 -19.18 -15.47
N ASP A 174 -21.04 -17.97 -16.00
CA ASP A 174 -19.79 -17.34 -16.43
C ASP A 174 -18.82 -17.13 -15.25
N VAL A 175 -17.61 -17.68 -15.39
CA VAL A 175 -16.51 -17.58 -14.41
C VAL A 175 -15.19 -17.43 -15.13
N ILE A 176 -14.37 -16.47 -14.70
CA ILE A 176 -13.06 -16.17 -15.30
C ILE A 176 -11.99 -16.28 -14.22
N SER A 177 -11.10 -17.26 -14.32
CA SER A 177 -10.00 -17.47 -13.35
C SER A 177 -8.68 -16.88 -13.85
N GLY A 178 -7.72 -16.66 -12.93
CA GLY A 178 -6.37 -16.21 -13.29
C GLY A 178 -6.27 -14.73 -13.69
N SER A 179 -7.20 -13.91 -13.20
CA SER A 179 -7.25 -12.48 -13.49
C SER A 179 -6.45 -11.65 -12.47
N ASN A 180 -6.04 -10.43 -12.84
CA ASN A 180 -5.52 -9.46 -11.87
C ASN A 180 -6.63 -8.75 -11.05
N GLY A 181 -7.89 -9.03 -11.36
CA GLY A 181 -9.06 -8.51 -10.67
C GLY A 181 -9.61 -7.18 -11.18
N MET A 182 -8.98 -6.56 -12.19
CA MET A 182 -9.50 -5.34 -12.84
C MET A 182 -10.57 -5.68 -13.87
N ILE A 183 -11.61 -4.84 -13.94
CA ILE A 183 -12.83 -5.07 -14.72
C ILE A 183 -13.29 -3.73 -15.34
N ALA A 184 -13.69 -3.75 -16.61
CA ALA A 184 -14.42 -2.65 -17.25
C ALA A 184 -15.60 -3.19 -18.08
N TRP A 185 -16.73 -2.47 -18.06
CA TRP A 185 -17.91 -2.80 -18.86
C TRP A 185 -17.92 -2.04 -20.19
N ALA A 186 -18.37 -2.69 -21.25
CA ALA A 186 -18.98 -1.98 -22.37
C ALA A 186 -20.41 -1.53 -22.00
N ASN A 187 -20.96 -0.57 -22.74
CA ASN A 187 -22.31 -0.04 -22.48
C ASN A 187 -23.44 -0.92 -22.99
N ASP A 188 -23.12 -2.03 -23.67
CA ASP A 188 -24.08 -3.05 -24.11
C ASP A 188 -24.62 -3.93 -22.97
N ASN A 189 -24.05 -3.82 -21.75
CA ASN A 189 -24.36 -4.63 -20.57
C ASN A 189 -24.15 -6.13 -20.77
N LYS A 190 -23.26 -6.50 -21.69
CA LYS A 190 -22.95 -7.88 -22.04
C LYS A 190 -21.45 -8.15 -22.16
N THR A 191 -20.70 -7.16 -22.62
CA THR A 191 -19.27 -7.29 -22.90
C THR A 191 -18.44 -6.71 -21.76
N VAL A 192 -17.44 -7.49 -21.33
CA VAL A 192 -16.56 -7.17 -20.19
C VAL A 192 -15.10 -7.29 -20.63
N PHE A 193 -14.27 -6.35 -20.20
CA PHE A 193 -12.83 -6.39 -20.38
C PHE A 193 -12.15 -6.69 -19.05
N TYR A 194 -11.20 -7.61 -19.07
CA TYR A 194 -10.43 -8.02 -17.90
C TYR A 194 -8.97 -8.29 -18.27
N ILE A 195 -8.11 -8.47 -17.27
CA ILE A 195 -6.68 -8.72 -17.46
C ILE A 195 -6.34 -10.13 -17.00
N GLU A 196 -5.73 -10.91 -17.90
CA GLU A 196 -5.13 -12.20 -17.62
C GLU A 196 -3.71 -12.03 -17.05
N ASN A 197 -3.40 -12.78 -16.00
CA ASN A 197 -2.05 -12.87 -15.45
C ASN A 197 -1.31 -14.11 -15.99
N ASP A 198 0.00 -14.01 -16.09
CA ASP A 198 0.87 -15.18 -16.19
C ASP A 198 0.74 -16.05 -14.91
N PRO A 199 0.50 -17.36 -15.03
CA PRO A 199 0.21 -18.21 -13.89
C PRO A 199 1.40 -18.38 -12.92
N VAL A 200 2.63 -18.22 -13.43
CA VAL A 200 3.87 -18.42 -12.68
C VAL A 200 4.37 -17.11 -12.10
N THR A 201 4.67 -16.14 -12.97
CA THR A 201 5.28 -14.85 -12.63
C THR A 201 4.30 -13.84 -12.07
N LEU A 202 2.98 -14.09 -12.20
CA LEU A 202 1.90 -13.20 -11.74
C LEU A 202 1.80 -11.86 -12.47
N LEU A 203 2.65 -11.63 -13.48
CA LEU A 203 2.60 -10.42 -14.30
C LEU A 203 1.32 -10.39 -15.13
N SER A 204 0.72 -9.22 -15.24
CA SER A 204 -0.37 -8.97 -16.18
C SER A 204 0.15 -9.01 -17.61
N THR A 205 -0.44 -9.86 -18.45
CA THR A 205 0.06 -10.10 -19.82
C THR A 205 -0.91 -9.65 -20.90
N ARG A 206 -2.21 -9.97 -20.75
CA ARG A 206 -3.20 -9.76 -21.81
C ARG A 206 -4.46 -9.12 -21.29
N VAL A 207 -5.02 -8.19 -22.07
CA VAL A 207 -6.40 -7.75 -21.90
C VAL A 207 -7.28 -8.63 -22.76
N LYS A 208 -8.27 -9.23 -22.13
CA LYS A 208 -9.21 -10.19 -22.72
C LYS A 208 -10.61 -9.57 -22.75
N LYS A 209 -11.38 -9.92 -23.77
CA LYS A 209 -12.78 -9.53 -23.93
C LYS A 209 -13.67 -10.75 -23.71
N HIS A 210 -14.49 -10.66 -22.68
CA HIS A 210 -15.49 -11.66 -22.33
C HIS A 210 -16.88 -11.21 -22.78
N VAL A 211 -17.67 -12.14 -23.31
CA VAL A 211 -19.06 -11.92 -23.68
C VAL A 211 -19.93 -12.83 -22.82
N LEU A 212 -20.82 -12.26 -22.00
CA LEU A 212 -21.67 -13.06 -21.12
C LEU A 212 -22.48 -14.12 -21.88
N GLY A 213 -22.55 -15.31 -21.29
CA GLY A 213 -23.15 -16.51 -21.85
C GLY A 213 -22.21 -17.33 -22.74
N THR A 214 -20.92 -17.04 -22.76
CA THR A 214 -19.92 -17.78 -23.53
C THR A 214 -18.82 -18.33 -22.61
N PRO A 215 -18.21 -19.48 -22.92
CA PRO A 215 -17.14 -20.00 -22.07
C PRO A 215 -15.92 -19.07 -22.13
N ALA A 216 -15.27 -18.81 -21.00
CA ALA A 216 -14.09 -17.94 -20.92
C ALA A 216 -12.92 -18.40 -21.83
N SER A 217 -12.88 -19.69 -22.21
CA SER A 217 -11.92 -20.21 -23.18
C SER A 217 -12.12 -19.68 -24.61
N ALA A 218 -13.28 -19.11 -24.92
CA ALA A 218 -13.58 -18.44 -26.18
C ALA A 218 -13.23 -16.94 -26.17
N ASP A 219 -12.81 -16.39 -25.02
CA ASP A 219 -12.52 -14.97 -24.88
C ASP A 219 -11.32 -14.58 -25.75
N VAL A 220 -11.49 -13.50 -26.52
CA VAL A 220 -10.46 -13.02 -27.45
C VAL A 220 -9.50 -12.07 -26.73
N THR A 221 -8.23 -12.14 -27.10
CA THR A 221 -7.22 -11.16 -26.67
C THR A 221 -7.39 -9.89 -27.49
N VAL A 222 -7.59 -8.75 -26.82
CA VAL A 222 -7.75 -7.43 -27.46
C VAL A 222 -6.51 -6.54 -27.31
N TYR A 223 -5.62 -6.88 -26.37
CA TYR A 223 -4.31 -6.26 -26.19
C TYR A 223 -3.37 -7.24 -25.49
N GLU A 224 -2.08 -7.22 -25.82
CA GLU A 224 -1.03 -7.98 -25.14
C GLU A 224 0.20 -7.09 -24.96
N GLU A 225 0.66 -6.94 -23.72
CA GLU A 225 1.89 -6.21 -23.41
C GLU A 225 3.09 -7.14 -23.54
N GLN A 226 4.06 -6.73 -24.35
CA GLN A 226 5.27 -7.51 -24.62
C GLN A 226 6.40 -7.13 -23.65
N ASP A 227 6.39 -5.90 -23.15
CA ASP A 227 7.35 -5.42 -22.17
C ASP A 227 6.89 -5.73 -20.75
N LYS A 228 7.52 -6.74 -20.16
CA LYS A 228 7.23 -7.25 -18.81
C LYS A 228 7.45 -6.22 -17.68
N SER A 229 8.10 -5.08 -17.96
CA SER A 229 8.26 -4.00 -17.00
C SER A 229 6.98 -3.17 -16.78
N PHE A 230 6.00 -3.28 -17.68
CA PHE A 230 4.75 -2.52 -17.60
C PHE A 230 3.67 -3.27 -16.80
N TYR A 231 3.13 -2.61 -15.79
CA TYR A 231 1.87 -2.98 -15.18
C TYR A 231 0.71 -2.57 -16.09
N MET A 232 -0.38 -3.34 -16.05
CA MET A 232 -1.59 -3.04 -16.79
C MET A 232 -2.80 -2.86 -15.88
N SER A 233 -3.68 -1.94 -16.24
CA SER A 233 -5.02 -1.82 -15.67
C SER A 233 -6.06 -1.62 -16.77
N VAL A 234 -7.30 -2.03 -16.51
CA VAL A 234 -8.44 -1.79 -17.38
C VAL A 234 -9.58 -1.21 -16.56
N ALA A 235 -10.13 -0.08 -17.01
CA ALA A 235 -11.17 0.65 -16.30
C ALA A 235 -12.07 1.42 -17.27
N ASN A 236 -13.24 1.84 -16.79
CA ASN A 236 -14.04 2.86 -17.48
C ASN A 236 -13.52 4.25 -17.13
N SER A 237 -13.51 5.16 -18.11
CA SER A 237 -13.49 6.62 -17.86
C SER A 237 -14.64 7.01 -16.93
N LYS A 238 -14.50 8.12 -16.20
CA LYS A 238 -15.50 8.57 -15.21
C LYS A 238 -16.89 8.72 -15.80
N ASP A 239 -16.99 9.31 -16.99
CA ASP A 239 -18.26 9.48 -17.71
C ASP A 239 -18.73 8.22 -18.45
N ARG A 240 -17.97 7.12 -18.35
CA ARG A 240 -18.21 5.80 -18.98
C ARG A 240 -18.31 5.85 -20.50
N ALA A 241 -17.80 6.90 -21.14
CA ALA A 241 -17.74 6.99 -22.61
C ALA A 241 -16.71 6.02 -23.18
N PHE A 242 -15.63 5.75 -22.44
CA PHE A 242 -14.51 4.93 -22.87
C PHE A 242 -14.16 3.82 -21.88
N VAL A 243 -13.73 2.67 -22.43
CA VAL A 243 -12.88 1.69 -21.75
C VAL A 243 -11.43 2.08 -22.00
N VAL A 244 -10.63 2.12 -20.94
CA VAL A 244 -9.23 2.56 -20.96
C VAL A 244 -8.35 1.40 -20.50
N ILE A 245 -7.40 1.01 -21.34
CA ILE A 245 -6.24 0.20 -20.93
C ILE A 245 -5.14 1.18 -20.57
N ALA A 246 -4.71 1.21 -19.31
CA ALA A 246 -3.59 2.02 -18.87
C ALA A 246 -2.40 1.12 -18.57
N LEU A 247 -1.25 1.50 -19.11
CA LEU A 247 0.02 0.81 -19.03
C LEU A 247 1.00 1.71 -18.29
N GLY A 248 1.72 1.16 -17.32
CA GLY A 248 2.69 1.93 -16.55
C GLY A 248 3.87 1.09 -16.11
N SER A 249 5.08 1.49 -16.51
CA SER A 249 6.30 1.13 -15.79
C SER A 249 6.55 2.15 -14.66
N THR A 250 7.67 2.03 -13.95
CA THR A 250 8.01 3.02 -12.91
C THR A 250 8.23 4.43 -13.48
N THR A 251 8.68 4.54 -14.74
CA THR A 251 9.07 5.80 -15.41
C THR A 251 8.20 6.17 -16.61
N THR A 252 7.43 5.25 -17.17
CA THR A 252 6.76 5.45 -18.47
C THR A 252 5.30 5.05 -18.41
N SER A 253 4.43 5.77 -19.14
CA SER A 253 3.01 5.40 -19.27
C SER A 253 2.54 5.37 -20.73
N GLU A 254 1.52 4.56 -20.98
CA GLU A 254 0.72 4.58 -22.20
C GLU A 254 -0.75 4.35 -21.84
N ALA A 255 -1.65 4.84 -22.69
CA ALA A 255 -3.07 4.56 -22.55
C ALA A 255 -3.66 4.22 -23.92
N LEU A 256 -4.55 3.24 -23.95
CA LEU A 256 -5.35 2.88 -25.10
C LEU A 256 -6.83 3.03 -24.76
N LEU A 257 -7.60 3.48 -25.74
CA LEU A 257 -8.99 3.87 -25.62
C LEU A 257 -9.88 3.03 -26.54
N LEU A 258 -11.02 2.62 -26.03
CA LEU A 258 -12.10 2.01 -26.79
C LEU A 258 -13.40 2.73 -26.43
N ASP A 259 -14.17 3.15 -27.44
CA ASP A 259 -15.53 3.66 -27.22
C ASP A 259 -16.38 2.54 -26.60
N ALA A 260 -16.90 2.79 -25.40
CA ALA A 260 -17.63 1.79 -24.64
C ALA A 260 -18.95 1.38 -25.32
N ASN A 261 -19.47 2.16 -26.27
CA ASN A 261 -20.64 1.81 -27.09
C ASN A 261 -20.30 0.96 -28.32
N GLN A 262 -19.02 0.83 -28.66
CA GLN A 262 -18.53 0.08 -29.82
C GLN A 262 -17.49 -0.96 -29.39
N PRO A 263 -17.87 -1.99 -28.61
CA PRO A 263 -16.93 -2.94 -27.99
C PRO A 263 -16.08 -3.76 -28.98
N ASP A 264 -16.44 -3.76 -30.27
CA ASP A 264 -15.74 -4.46 -31.35
C ASP A 264 -14.84 -3.54 -32.20
N ALA A 265 -14.79 -2.23 -31.94
CA ALA A 265 -14.07 -1.25 -32.76
C ALA A 265 -12.53 -1.27 -32.59
N GLY A 266 -12.02 -2.02 -31.61
CA GLY A 266 -10.59 -2.12 -31.28
C GLY A 266 -10.04 -0.91 -30.52
N PHE A 267 -8.99 -1.14 -29.75
CA PHE A 267 -8.34 -0.11 -28.92
C PHE A 267 -7.44 0.81 -29.76
N LYS A 268 -7.48 2.12 -29.47
CA LYS A 268 -6.67 3.16 -30.11
C LYS A 268 -5.74 3.82 -29.09
N VAL A 269 -4.48 4.00 -29.45
CA VAL A 269 -3.49 4.68 -28.58
C VAL A 269 -3.90 6.14 -28.36
N PHE A 270 -3.95 6.57 -27.09
CA PHE A 270 -4.19 7.97 -26.71
C PHE A 270 -3.01 8.86 -27.07
N ALA A 271 -1.80 8.45 -26.69
CA ALA A 271 -0.54 9.04 -27.09
C ALA A 271 0.54 7.95 -26.99
N PRO A 272 1.43 7.79 -27.99
CA PRO A 272 2.47 6.78 -27.94
C PRO A 272 3.38 6.95 -26.72
N ARG A 273 3.76 5.85 -26.07
CA ARG A 273 4.72 5.90 -24.95
C ARG A 273 6.06 6.49 -25.37
N GLU A 274 6.71 7.17 -24.44
CA GLU A 274 8.08 7.66 -24.55
C GLU A 274 8.74 7.49 -23.19
N THR A 275 9.97 7.00 -23.19
CA THR A 275 10.73 6.71 -21.97
C THR A 275 10.79 7.94 -21.07
N ASP A 276 10.63 7.72 -19.77
CA ASP A 276 10.66 8.76 -18.72
C ASP A 276 9.54 9.81 -18.84
N ILE A 277 8.40 9.44 -19.45
CA ILE A 277 7.19 10.24 -19.46
C ILE A 277 6.03 9.41 -18.90
N LYS A 278 5.49 9.86 -17.77
CA LYS A 278 4.26 9.35 -17.17
C LYS A 278 3.09 10.28 -17.44
N TYR A 279 1.93 9.67 -17.59
CA TYR A 279 0.69 10.41 -17.61
C TYR A 279 -0.51 9.56 -17.19
N SER A 280 -1.52 10.20 -16.61
CA SER A 280 -2.86 9.66 -16.40
C SER A 280 -3.88 10.56 -17.08
N ILE A 281 -5.04 10.00 -17.43
CA ILE A 281 -6.05 10.68 -18.25
C ILE A 281 -7.44 10.54 -17.65
N GLU A 282 -8.26 11.57 -17.85
CA GLU A 282 -9.69 11.52 -17.60
C GLU A 282 -10.45 12.25 -18.71
N HIS A 283 -11.65 11.77 -19.05
CA HIS A 283 -12.50 12.32 -20.09
C HIS A 283 -13.71 13.05 -19.50
N MET A 284 -14.03 14.22 -20.07
CA MET A 284 -15.30 14.90 -19.83
C MET A 284 -15.61 15.84 -20.99
N ASN A 285 -16.85 15.79 -21.49
CA ASN A 285 -17.39 16.72 -22.49
C ASN A 285 -16.54 16.82 -23.78
N GLY A 286 -16.10 15.68 -24.33
CA GLY A 286 -15.34 15.61 -25.60
C GLY A 286 -13.87 16.02 -25.47
N ARG A 287 -13.38 16.21 -24.25
CA ARG A 287 -12.03 16.66 -23.94
C ARG A 287 -11.36 15.73 -22.93
N TRP A 288 -10.07 15.51 -23.11
CA TRP A 288 -9.23 14.80 -22.18
C TRP A 288 -8.44 15.77 -21.30
N PHE A 289 -8.37 15.46 -20.01
CA PHE A 289 -7.44 16.05 -19.06
C PHE A 289 -6.29 15.08 -18.87
N VAL A 290 -5.07 15.60 -18.80
CA VAL A 290 -3.85 14.80 -18.76
C VAL A 290 -2.97 15.30 -17.62
N LEU A 291 -2.82 14.50 -16.56
CA LEU A 291 -1.84 14.74 -15.51
C LEU A 291 -0.52 14.10 -15.94
N THR A 292 0.54 14.87 -16.13
CA THR A 292 1.80 14.36 -16.72
C THR A 292 3.05 15.02 -16.14
N ASP A 293 4.14 14.27 -16.11
CA ASP A 293 5.49 14.77 -15.76
C ASP A 293 6.29 15.27 -16.98
N TRP A 294 5.67 15.36 -18.16
CA TRP A 294 6.35 15.78 -19.38
C TRP A 294 6.96 17.19 -19.23
N GLN A 295 8.29 17.25 -19.08
CA GLN A 295 9.05 18.47 -18.76
C GLN A 295 8.57 19.15 -17.46
N ALA A 296 8.07 18.36 -16.51
CA ALA A 296 7.45 18.81 -15.28
C ALA A 296 7.60 17.74 -14.20
N PRO A 297 8.77 17.57 -13.54
CA PRO A 297 8.98 16.50 -12.56
C PRO A 297 7.91 16.46 -11.45
N ASN A 298 7.41 17.62 -11.02
CA ASN A 298 6.31 17.72 -10.05
C ASN A 298 4.91 17.68 -10.66
N TYR A 299 4.82 17.24 -11.91
CA TYR A 299 3.63 17.14 -12.73
C TYR A 299 2.98 18.48 -13.06
N LYS A 300 2.22 18.45 -14.14
CA LYS A 300 1.34 19.53 -14.60
C LYS A 300 0.06 18.91 -15.15
N ILE A 301 -0.98 19.72 -15.31
CA ILE A 301 -2.22 19.28 -15.95
C ILE A 301 -2.29 19.93 -17.33
N MET A 302 -2.50 19.09 -18.34
CA MET A 302 -2.71 19.49 -19.73
C MET A 302 -4.09 19.04 -20.20
N THR A 303 -4.48 19.48 -21.39
CA THR A 303 -5.75 19.09 -22.00
C THR A 303 -5.64 18.95 -23.52
N VAL A 304 -6.46 18.09 -24.11
CA VAL A 304 -6.53 17.87 -25.56
C VAL A 304 -7.95 17.48 -25.98
N SER A 305 -8.39 17.93 -27.15
CA SER A 305 -9.68 17.50 -27.73
C SER A 305 -9.63 16.01 -28.08
N HIS A 306 -10.76 15.30 -27.96
CA HIS A 306 -10.82 13.88 -28.33
C HIS A 306 -10.41 13.64 -29.79
N GLU A 307 -10.73 14.55 -30.69
CA GLU A 307 -10.44 14.48 -32.13
C GLU A 307 -8.95 14.68 -32.45
N GLN A 308 -8.16 15.17 -31.49
CA GLN A 308 -6.75 15.50 -31.65
C GLN A 308 -5.82 14.59 -30.83
N ILE A 309 -6.34 13.48 -30.30
CA ILE A 309 -5.51 12.46 -29.66
C ILE A 309 -4.57 11.79 -30.68
N GLY A 310 -3.60 11.02 -30.19
CA GLY A 310 -2.58 10.35 -30.98
C GLY A 310 -1.23 11.08 -30.99
N SER A 311 -1.16 12.33 -30.51
CA SER A 311 0.11 13.05 -30.34
C SER A 311 0.11 14.02 -29.18
N ARG A 312 1.16 13.94 -28.33
CA ARG A 312 1.43 14.92 -27.26
C ARG A 312 1.56 16.37 -27.76
N LYS A 313 1.88 16.58 -29.05
CA LYS A 313 2.02 17.93 -29.63
C LYS A 313 0.73 18.74 -29.62
N HIS A 314 -0.42 18.09 -29.50
CA HIS A 314 -1.73 18.75 -29.41
C HIS A 314 -2.14 19.07 -27.96
N TRP A 315 -1.37 18.63 -26.98
CA TRP A 315 -1.67 18.90 -25.58
C TRP A 315 -1.42 20.38 -25.26
N GLN A 316 -2.39 21.01 -24.61
CA GLN A 316 -2.35 22.40 -24.18
C GLN A 316 -2.21 22.46 -22.67
N ASN A 317 -1.35 23.34 -22.16
CA ASN A 317 -1.21 23.53 -20.71
C ASN A 317 -2.52 24.04 -20.11
N LEU A 318 -2.96 23.43 -19.01
CA LEU A 318 -4.12 23.86 -18.23
C LEU A 318 -3.69 24.37 -16.85
N ILE A 319 -2.85 23.60 -16.16
CA ILE A 319 -2.20 23.98 -14.90
C ILE A 319 -0.71 23.81 -15.10
N ALA A 320 0.06 24.87 -14.91
CA ALA A 320 1.51 24.86 -15.07
C ALA A 320 2.21 24.06 -13.96
N HIS A 321 3.43 23.64 -14.26
CA HIS A 321 4.34 23.02 -13.29
C HIS A 321 4.84 24.02 -12.24
N ASP A 322 5.06 23.54 -11.01
CA ASP A 322 5.69 24.28 -9.91
C ASP A 322 6.69 23.36 -9.18
N ASP A 323 7.93 23.82 -9.02
CA ASP A 323 9.00 23.06 -8.34
C ASP A 323 8.71 22.78 -6.85
N GLN A 324 7.76 23.49 -6.24
CA GLN A 324 7.39 23.37 -4.82
C GLN A 324 6.06 22.66 -4.59
N VAL A 325 5.35 22.28 -5.67
CA VAL A 325 4.02 21.68 -5.60
C VAL A 325 3.94 20.46 -6.50
N PHE A 326 3.85 19.28 -5.89
CA PHE A 326 3.63 18.04 -6.62
C PHE A 326 2.15 17.77 -6.81
N VAL A 327 1.70 17.59 -8.04
CA VAL A 327 0.29 17.29 -8.33
C VAL A 327 0.08 15.78 -8.28
N ASP A 328 -0.66 15.31 -7.27
CA ASP A 328 -0.95 13.88 -7.03
C ASP A 328 -2.07 13.38 -7.94
N GLU A 329 -3.16 14.15 -7.99
CA GLU A 329 -4.44 13.74 -8.58
C GLU A 329 -5.26 14.97 -8.98
N PHE A 330 -6.29 14.75 -9.81
CA PHE A 330 -7.24 15.78 -10.18
C PHE A 330 -8.63 15.20 -10.38
N GLU A 331 -9.64 16.05 -10.28
CA GLU A 331 -11.05 15.71 -10.48
C GLU A 331 -11.73 16.85 -11.24
N PRO A 332 -12.09 16.64 -12.52
CA PRO A 332 -12.83 17.63 -13.29
C PRO A 332 -14.33 17.58 -12.96
N PHE A 333 -14.90 18.75 -12.71
CA PHE A 333 -16.33 19.00 -12.62
C PHE A 333 -16.75 19.95 -13.76
N VAL A 334 -18.05 20.01 -14.06
CA VAL A 334 -18.58 20.91 -15.10
C VAL A 334 -18.24 22.38 -14.80
N SER A 335 -18.21 22.77 -13.52
CA SER A 335 -17.96 24.16 -13.08
C SER A 335 -16.57 24.42 -12.48
N HIS A 336 -15.84 23.38 -12.07
CA HIS A 336 -14.56 23.50 -11.36
C HIS A 336 -13.53 22.45 -11.81
N LEU A 337 -12.24 22.77 -11.62
CA LEU A 337 -11.18 21.78 -11.47
C LEU A 337 -10.85 21.64 -10.00
N VAL A 338 -10.77 20.41 -9.50
CA VAL A 338 -10.24 20.14 -8.17
C VAL A 338 -8.94 19.36 -8.31
N ILE A 339 -7.93 19.74 -7.53
CA ILE A 339 -6.59 19.16 -7.59
C ILE A 339 -6.18 18.72 -6.19
N GLY A 340 -5.78 17.47 -6.05
CA GLY A 340 -5.02 16.99 -4.90
C GLY A 340 -3.53 17.21 -5.17
N GLU A 341 -2.87 17.96 -4.31
CA GLU A 341 -1.46 18.32 -4.48
C GLU A 341 -0.70 18.23 -3.15
N ARG A 342 0.62 18.10 -3.23
CA ARG A 342 1.53 18.08 -2.09
C ARG A 342 2.43 19.30 -2.08
N SER A 343 2.60 19.88 -0.91
CA SER A 343 3.61 20.91 -0.68
C SER A 343 4.07 20.87 0.78
N ASN A 344 5.37 21.01 1.00
CA ASN A 344 6.00 20.96 2.32
C ASN A 344 5.59 19.72 3.16
N GLY A 345 5.48 18.54 2.55
CA GLY A 345 5.17 17.30 3.29
C GLY A 345 3.69 17.08 3.60
N LEU A 346 2.77 17.89 3.06
CA LEU A 346 1.32 17.75 3.29
C LEU A 346 0.56 17.63 2.00
N ARG A 347 -0.41 16.71 1.99
CA ARG A 347 -1.42 16.59 0.94
C ARG A 347 -2.57 17.57 1.21
N ARG A 348 -2.83 18.46 0.26
CA ARG A 348 -3.85 19.52 0.30
C ARG A 348 -4.73 19.45 -0.95
N ILE A 349 -5.94 20.00 -0.85
CA ILE A 349 -6.88 20.08 -1.99
C ILE A 349 -7.04 21.53 -2.40
N ARG A 350 -6.84 21.80 -3.70
CA ARG A 350 -7.09 23.08 -4.34
C ARG A 350 -8.32 23.01 -5.22
N VAL A 351 -9.26 23.95 -5.03
CA VAL A 351 -10.49 24.07 -5.80
C VAL A 351 -10.38 25.30 -6.71
N ILE A 352 -10.60 25.14 -8.01
CA ILE A 352 -10.41 26.17 -9.04
C ILE A 352 -11.70 26.31 -9.86
N PRO A 353 -12.43 27.42 -9.76
CA PRO A 353 -13.59 27.65 -10.62
C PRO A 353 -13.13 27.94 -12.05
N TRP A 354 -13.74 27.29 -13.05
CA TRP A 354 -13.36 27.49 -14.46
C TRP A 354 -13.57 28.93 -14.93
N SER A 355 -14.62 29.59 -14.42
CA SER A 355 -15.01 30.95 -14.82
C SER A 355 -14.11 32.04 -14.23
N ALA A 356 -13.34 31.74 -13.17
CA ALA A 356 -12.54 32.71 -12.43
C ALA A 356 -11.34 32.02 -11.74
N PRO A 357 -10.36 31.46 -12.47
CA PRO A 357 -9.26 30.70 -11.88
C PRO A 357 -8.47 31.45 -10.79
N GLU A 358 -8.46 32.78 -10.83
CA GLU A 358 -7.84 33.65 -9.82
C GLU A 358 -8.52 33.57 -8.44
N LYS A 359 -9.74 33.02 -8.37
CA LYS A 359 -10.47 32.76 -7.12
C LYS A 359 -10.23 31.36 -6.55
N ALA A 360 -9.23 30.65 -7.07
CA ALA A 360 -8.83 29.36 -6.52
C ALA A 360 -8.54 29.44 -5.02
N TYR A 361 -8.87 28.39 -4.28
CA TYR A 361 -8.65 28.32 -2.84
C TYR A 361 -8.28 26.91 -2.41
N TYR A 362 -7.66 26.81 -1.22
CA TYR A 362 -7.35 25.53 -0.58
C TYR A 362 -8.41 25.18 0.45
N ILE A 363 -8.64 23.89 0.65
CA ILE A 363 -9.39 23.42 1.81
C ILE A 363 -8.49 23.53 3.05
N ASP A 364 -8.88 24.39 3.98
CA ASP A 364 -8.08 24.72 5.18
C ASP A 364 -8.10 23.59 6.23
N SER A 365 -7.07 23.58 7.09
CA SER A 365 -6.90 22.69 8.23
C SER A 365 -6.26 23.43 9.41
N ASP A 366 -6.75 23.16 10.62
CA ASP A 366 -6.20 23.72 11.87
C ASP A 366 -5.07 22.86 12.47
N GLU A 367 -4.80 21.67 11.90
CA GLU A 367 -3.81 20.72 12.42
C GLU A 367 -2.49 20.81 11.62
N SER A 368 -1.35 20.74 12.31
CA SER A 368 -0.03 20.91 11.67
C SER A 368 0.45 19.70 10.85
N ALA A 369 -0.08 18.51 11.14
CA ALA A 369 0.21 17.27 10.43
C ALA A 369 -1.12 16.56 10.11
N TYR A 370 -1.62 16.77 8.89
CA TYR A 370 -2.90 16.25 8.40
C TYR A 370 -2.74 15.71 6.97
N SER A 371 -3.77 15.03 6.48
CA SER A 371 -3.89 14.67 5.07
C SER A 371 -5.32 14.84 4.60
N THR A 372 -5.48 15.35 3.38
CA THR A 372 -6.75 15.41 2.65
C THR A 372 -6.65 14.71 1.31
N TRP A 373 -7.69 14.03 0.87
CA TRP A 373 -7.72 13.33 -0.43
C TRP A 373 -9.07 13.50 -1.12
N LEU A 374 -9.08 13.39 -2.45
CA LEU A 374 -10.32 13.35 -3.21
C LEU A 374 -11.01 11.99 -2.97
N ASP A 375 -12.28 12.02 -2.55
CA ASP A 375 -13.11 10.82 -2.39
C ASP A 375 -13.85 10.53 -3.71
N THR A 376 -14.77 9.58 -3.69
CA THR A 376 -15.57 9.18 -4.84
C THR A 376 -16.55 10.29 -5.25
N ASN A 377 -16.33 10.87 -6.42
CA ASN A 377 -17.15 11.94 -7.00
C ASN A 377 -17.70 11.53 -8.38
N LEU A 378 -18.67 10.61 -8.45
CA LEU A 378 -19.16 10.04 -9.73
C LEU A 378 -19.91 11.05 -10.61
N GLU A 379 -20.61 12.03 -10.03
CA GLU A 379 -21.42 13.00 -10.76
C GLU A 379 -20.61 14.29 -11.04
N SER A 380 -20.08 14.42 -12.26
CA SER A 380 -19.28 15.59 -12.67
C SER A 380 -20.07 16.92 -12.65
N GLY A 381 -21.40 16.86 -12.69
CA GLY A 381 -22.29 18.02 -12.59
C GLY A 381 -22.55 18.51 -11.16
N SER A 382 -22.05 17.80 -10.13
CA SER A 382 -22.26 18.19 -8.74
C SER A 382 -21.58 19.52 -8.40
N GLU A 383 -22.26 20.36 -7.61
CA GLU A 383 -21.68 21.56 -6.98
C GLU A 383 -20.92 21.23 -5.68
N TRP A 384 -21.07 19.99 -5.20
CA TRP A 384 -20.48 19.48 -3.98
C TRP A 384 -19.31 18.56 -4.32
N LEU A 385 -18.15 18.91 -3.77
CA LEU A 385 -16.97 18.06 -3.76
C LEU A 385 -17.00 17.20 -2.50
N ARG A 386 -16.95 15.87 -2.67
CA ARG A 386 -16.67 14.95 -1.58
C ARG A 386 -15.16 14.75 -1.42
N TYR A 387 -14.66 14.87 -0.20
CA TYR A 387 -13.26 14.69 0.11
C TYR A 387 -13.07 14.08 1.49
N GLY A 388 -11.95 13.38 1.67
CA GLY A 388 -11.55 12.82 2.95
C GLY A 388 -10.57 13.72 3.70
N TYR A 389 -10.59 13.61 5.02
CA TYR A 389 -9.68 14.31 5.94
C TYR A 389 -9.28 13.39 7.09
N THR A 390 -8.03 13.47 7.53
CA THR A 390 -7.55 12.84 8.76
C THR A 390 -6.30 13.57 9.27
N SER A 391 -5.94 13.30 10.52
CA SER A 391 -4.65 13.67 11.10
C SER A 391 -4.20 12.57 12.05
N LEU A 392 -3.04 12.71 12.69
CA LEU A 392 -2.64 11.77 13.75
C LEU A 392 -3.58 11.80 14.98
N THR A 393 -4.38 12.87 15.15
CA THR A 393 -5.30 13.06 16.27
C THR A 393 -6.78 13.07 15.87
N THR A 394 -7.09 13.19 14.58
CA THR A 394 -8.47 13.25 14.07
C THR A 394 -8.79 12.01 13.25
N PRO A 395 -9.72 11.14 13.72
CA PRO A 395 -10.19 9.98 12.97
C PRO A 395 -10.62 10.31 11.55
N SER A 396 -10.52 9.32 10.65
CA SER A 396 -10.85 9.52 9.24
C SER A 396 -12.28 10.06 9.08
N SER A 397 -12.41 11.14 8.32
CA SER A 397 -13.65 11.85 8.08
C SER A 397 -13.90 12.03 6.59
N VAL A 398 -15.16 11.87 6.18
CA VAL A 398 -15.65 12.21 4.85
C VAL A 398 -16.48 13.47 4.96
N TYR A 399 -16.10 14.49 4.20
CA TYR A 399 -16.79 15.76 4.10
C TYR A 399 -17.32 15.99 2.70
N GLU A 400 -18.35 16.82 2.61
CA GLU A 400 -18.75 17.50 1.39
C GLU A 400 -18.50 19.00 1.56
N ILE A 401 -18.01 19.65 0.50
CA ILE A 401 -17.89 21.10 0.43
C ILE A 401 -18.54 21.62 -0.84
N HIS A 402 -19.40 22.62 -0.70
CA HIS A 402 -19.96 23.32 -1.85
C HIS A 402 -18.86 24.18 -2.46
N MET A 403 -18.46 23.90 -3.71
CA MET A 403 -17.27 24.49 -4.32
C MET A 403 -17.36 26.03 -4.50
N GLN A 404 -18.58 26.56 -4.68
CA GLN A 404 -18.83 28.01 -4.77
C GLN A 404 -18.98 28.72 -3.41
N THR A 405 -19.87 28.23 -2.52
CA THR A 405 -20.21 28.93 -1.25
C THR A 405 -19.26 28.57 -0.10
N LYS A 406 -18.46 27.51 -0.26
CA LYS A 406 -17.58 26.91 0.77
C LYS A 406 -18.33 26.35 1.98
N GLU A 407 -19.66 26.16 1.88
CA GLU A 407 -20.42 25.45 2.90
C GLU A 407 -19.86 24.02 3.05
N LYS A 408 -19.53 23.63 4.29
CA LYS A 408 -18.92 22.33 4.60
C LYS A 408 -19.89 21.47 5.41
N ARG A 409 -20.03 20.21 5.03
CA ARG A 409 -20.88 19.20 5.68
C ARG A 409 -20.04 17.99 6.05
N LEU A 410 -20.08 17.58 7.31
CA LEU A 410 -19.52 16.30 7.74
C LEU A 410 -20.52 15.19 7.39
N LEU A 411 -20.14 14.27 6.51
CA LEU A 411 -20.99 13.13 6.17
C LEU A 411 -20.77 11.97 7.15
N LYS A 412 -19.50 11.69 7.46
CA LYS A 412 -19.12 10.66 8.40
C LYS A 412 -17.78 10.97 9.02
N GLN A 413 -17.63 10.66 10.30
CA GLN A 413 -16.35 10.50 10.95
C GLN A 413 -16.28 9.09 11.53
N GLN A 414 -15.14 8.43 11.38
CA GLN A 414 -14.88 7.15 12.02
C GLN A 414 -15.08 7.30 13.53
N GLU A 415 -16.05 6.55 14.06
CA GLU A 415 -16.29 6.50 15.50
C GLU A 415 -15.22 5.63 16.16
N VAL A 416 -14.60 6.16 17.22
CA VAL A 416 -13.58 5.47 18.01
C VAL A 416 -14.16 5.23 19.40
N LEU A 417 -14.51 3.98 19.67
CA LEU A 417 -15.09 3.56 20.95
C LEU A 417 -14.04 3.59 22.08
N GLY A 418 -14.47 3.39 23.33
CA GLY A 418 -13.57 3.32 24.48
C GLY A 418 -13.16 4.68 25.05
N GLY A 419 -13.95 5.73 24.83
CA GLY A 419 -13.74 7.05 25.45
C GLY A 419 -12.64 7.88 24.81
N PHE A 420 -12.32 7.62 23.53
CA PHE A 420 -11.37 8.43 22.78
C PHE A 420 -11.77 9.91 22.77
N ASP A 421 -10.85 10.77 23.15
CA ASP A 421 -10.94 12.22 23.03
C ASP A 421 -9.67 12.75 22.38
N LYS A 422 -9.82 13.34 21.18
CA LYS A 422 -8.69 13.91 20.43
C LYS A 422 -7.91 14.94 21.23
N ASN A 423 -8.56 15.64 22.18
CA ASN A 423 -7.94 16.69 22.98
C ASN A 423 -6.94 16.15 24.02
N GLN A 424 -6.89 14.84 24.22
CA GLN A 424 -5.88 14.18 25.06
C GLN A 424 -4.55 13.97 24.33
N TYR A 425 -4.49 14.22 23.02
CA TYR A 425 -3.32 13.97 22.20
C TYR A 425 -2.84 15.27 21.54
N ARG A 426 -1.59 15.28 21.10
CA ARG A 426 -1.01 16.37 20.31
C ARG A 426 -0.29 15.80 19.10
N THR A 427 -0.43 16.52 17.99
CA THR A 427 0.37 16.31 16.78
C THR A 427 1.32 17.49 16.59
N GLU A 428 2.54 17.20 16.17
CA GLU A 428 3.58 18.20 15.89
C GLU A 428 4.34 17.80 14.62
N ARG A 429 4.72 18.78 13.81
CA ARG A 429 5.62 18.58 12.67
C ARG A 429 6.96 19.24 12.95
N VAL A 430 8.03 18.45 12.87
CA VAL A 430 9.42 18.90 13.07
C VAL A 430 10.26 18.58 11.84
N TRP A 431 11.47 19.14 11.77
CA TRP A 431 12.37 18.97 10.63
C TRP A 431 13.75 18.51 11.13
N ALA A 432 14.09 17.25 10.86
CA ALA A 432 15.40 16.70 11.16
C ALA A 432 16.42 17.13 10.10
N ASP A 433 17.67 17.28 10.50
CA ASP A 433 18.80 17.53 9.59
C ASP A 433 19.37 16.21 9.09
N ALA A 434 19.31 15.97 7.78
CA ALA A 434 20.06 14.90 7.14
C ALA A 434 21.56 15.22 7.13
N ARG A 435 22.40 14.20 6.95
CA ARG A 435 23.87 14.34 6.85
C ARG A 435 24.35 15.32 5.77
N ASP A 436 23.55 15.50 4.72
CA ASP A 436 23.83 16.41 3.61
C ASP A 436 23.15 17.78 3.74
N GLY A 437 22.54 18.07 4.88
CA GLY A 437 21.84 19.32 5.17
C GLY A 437 20.38 19.37 4.71
N THR A 438 19.88 18.32 4.05
CA THR A 438 18.46 18.23 3.67
C THR A 438 17.56 18.21 4.93
N LYS A 439 16.47 18.98 4.92
CA LYS A 439 15.49 18.97 6.02
C LYS A 439 14.47 17.86 5.82
N ILE A 440 14.49 16.85 6.67
CA ILE A 440 13.56 15.70 6.63
C ILE A 440 12.35 16.03 7.51
N PRO A 441 11.13 16.12 6.97
CA PRO A 441 9.94 16.32 7.78
C PRO A 441 9.67 15.09 8.66
N VAL A 442 9.13 15.31 9.85
CA VAL A 442 8.68 14.25 10.76
C VAL A 442 7.34 14.65 11.37
N SER A 443 6.36 13.75 11.30
CA SER A 443 5.08 13.92 11.99
C SER A 443 5.10 13.13 13.30
N LEU A 444 4.74 13.78 14.40
CA LEU A 444 4.78 13.21 15.75
C LEU A 444 3.39 13.14 16.35
N LEU A 445 3.11 12.08 17.11
CA LEU A 445 1.92 11.91 17.95
C LEU A 445 2.35 11.52 19.36
N TYR A 446 1.81 12.21 20.36
CA TYR A 446 2.03 11.91 21.78
C TYR A 446 0.85 12.38 22.64
N LYS A 447 0.78 11.88 23.88
CA LYS A 447 -0.19 12.36 24.89
C LYS A 447 0.05 13.84 25.21
N LYS A 448 -1.01 14.60 25.47
CA LYS A 448 -0.95 16.07 25.66
C LYS A 448 -0.08 16.51 26.84
N ASP A 449 0.04 15.68 27.88
CA ASP A 449 0.88 15.90 29.06
C ASP A 449 2.32 15.39 28.90
N PHE A 450 2.68 14.87 27.73
CA PHE A 450 4.06 14.50 27.39
C PHE A 450 5.04 15.66 27.60
N ILE A 451 6.19 15.33 28.19
CA ILE A 451 7.30 16.25 28.44
C ILE A 451 8.52 15.78 27.65
N LYS A 452 9.13 16.69 26.88
CA LYS A 452 10.37 16.45 26.10
C LYS A 452 11.61 16.40 27.01
N ASP A 453 11.66 15.44 27.93
CA ASP A 453 12.73 15.28 28.93
C ASP A 453 13.72 14.15 28.60
N GLY A 454 13.54 13.47 27.47
CA GLY A 454 14.42 12.42 26.98
C GLY A 454 14.23 11.06 27.66
N LYS A 455 13.08 10.81 28.29
CA LYS A 455 12.79 9.53 28.98
C LYS A 455 11.77 8.64 28.27
N ALA A 456 10.97 9.21 27.37
CA ALA A 456 9.90 8.49 26.71
C ALA A 456 10.44 7.45 25.71
N PRO A 457 9.76 6.31 25.54
CA PRO A 457 10.03 5.41 24.44
C PRO A 457 9.54 6.01 23.11
N LEU A 458 10.20 5.65 22.01
CA LEU A 458 9.88 6.09 20.66
C LEU A 458 9.50 4.89 19.80
N TYR A 459 8.40 5.00 19.06
CA TYR A 459 8.04 4.06 18.01
C TYR A 459 8.06 4.81 16.67
N GLN A 460 9.09 4.55 15.85
CA GLN A 460 9.36 5.26 14.60
C GLN A 460 9.01 4.40 13.39
N TYR A 461 8.25 4.97 12.46
CA TYR A 461 7.80 4.32 11.24
C TYR A 461 8.27 5.07 9.98
N ALA A 462 8.62 4.32 8.94
CA ALA A 462 8.82 4.84 7.59
C ALA A 462 8.72 3.73 6.52
N TYR A 463 8.71 4.15 5.25
CA TYR A 463 8.71 3.25 4.09
C TYR A 463 9.81 3.59 3.08
N GLY A 464 9.73 4.76 2.43
CA GLY A 464 10.84 5.35 1.66
C GLY A 464 11.20 4.65 0.35
N SER A 465 10.23 4.18 -0.43
CA SER A 465 10.45 3.60 -1.78
C SER A 465 9.26 3.86 -2.71
N TYR A 466 9.48 3.73 -4.02
CA TYR A 466 8.48 3.88 -5.10
C TYR A 466 7.76 5.23 -5.17
N GLY A 467 8.24 6.23 -4.43
CA GLY A 467 7.56 7.49 -4.26
C GLY A 467 6.33 7.44 -3.34
N ALA A 468 6.10 6.32 -2.66
CA ALA A 468 4.99 6.19 -1.72
C ALA A 468 5.18 7.13 -0.51
N SER A 469 4.26 8.08 -0.37
CA SER A 469 4.28 9.08 0.71
C SER A 469 3.61 8.56 1.97
N MET A 470 4.17 8.88 3.15
CA MET A 470 3.72 8.34 4.44
C MET A 470 2.83 9.35 5.16
N ASP A 471 1.63 9.60 4.61
CA ASP A 471 0.72 10.61 5.13
C ASP A 471 0.40 10.45 6.64
N PRO A 472 0.31 11.55 7.41
CA PRO A 472 -0.02 11.53 8.82
C PRO A 472 -1.50 11.19 9.06
N THR A 473 -1.83 9.89 9.02
CA THR A 473 -3.20 9.37 9.13
C THR A 473 -3.51 8.81 10.51
N PHE A 474 -4.77 8.95 10.94
CA PHE A 474 -5.21 8.43 12.24
C PHE A 474 -5.18 6.89 12.26
N ARG A 475 -4.61 6.33 13.31
CA ARG A 475 -4.62 4.88 13.57
C ARG A 475 -5.01 4.63 15.02
N SER A 476 -6.21 4.12 15.27
CA SER A 476 -6.68 3.89 16.64
C SER A 476 -5.79 2.90 17.40
N ALA A 477 -5.16 1.95 16.71
CA ALA A 477 -4.31 0.95 17.34
C ALA A 477 -3.09 1.59 18.05
N VAL A 478 -2.41 2.56 17.41
CA VAL A 478 -1.19 3.17 17.97
C VAL A 478 -1.43 3.86 19.32
N LEU A 479 -2.69 4.20 19.63
CA LEU A 479 -3.07 4.73 20.93
C LEU A 479 -2.72 3.77 22.07
N SER A 480 -2.73 2.44 21.86
CA SER A 480 -2.28 1.50 22.90
C SER A 480 -0.80 1.66 23.27
N LEU A 481 0.05 2.20 22.38
CA LEU A 481 1.42 2.60 22.73
C LEU A 481 1.47 4.03 23.28
N VAL A 482 0.78 4.98 22.65
CA VAL A 482 0.81 6.40 23.05
C VAL A 482 0.22 6.61 24.44
N ASP A 483 -0.86 5.90 24.79
CA ASP A 483 -1.46 5.89 26.13
C ASP A 483 -0.51 5.30 27.20
N ARG A 484 0.54 4.57 26.77
CA ARG A 484 1.62 4.04 27.61
C ARG A 484 2.90 4.88 27.53
N GLY A 485 2.79 6.13 27.08
CA GLY A 485 3.86 7.13 27.12
C GLY A 485 4.81 7.11 25.91
N PHE A 486 4.50 6.35 24.85
CA PHE A 486 5.28 6.42 23.62
C PHE A 486 5.07 7.73 22.88
N VAL A 487 6.15 8.22 22.28
CA VAL A 487 6.09 9.12 21.13
C VAL A 487 6.00 8.25 19.88
N TYR A 488 4.98 8.45 19.05
CA TYR A 488 4.89 7.87 17.73
C TYR A 488 5.43 8.87 16.69
N ALA A 489 6.33 8.42 15.81
CA ALA A 489 6.93 9.25 14.79
C ALA A 489 6.81 8.61 13.40
N ILE A 490 6.40 9.41 12.42
CA ILE A 490 6.49 9.06 11.00
C ILE A 490 7.62 9.88 10.39
N ALA A 491 8.66 9.21 9.94
CA ALA A 491 9.80 9.83 9.28
C ALA A 491 9.56 9.88 7.77
N HIS A 492 9.40 11.07 7.21
CA HIS A 492 9.12 11.30 5.79
C HIS A 492 10.42 11.30 4.97
N ILE A 493 11.12 10.17 5.02
CA ILE A 493 12.47 9.98 4.44
C ILE A 493 12.47 9.99 2.90
N ARG A 494 13.62 10.29 2.29
CA ARG A 494 13.78 10.21 0.83
C ARG A 494 13.47 8.80 0.30
N GLY A 495 12.97 8.76 -0.93
CA GLY A 495 12.40 7.56 -1.56
C GLY A 495 10.86 7.53 -1.53
N GLY A 496 10.23 8.31 -0.65
CA GLY A 496 8.83 8.75 -0.80
C GLY A 496 8.69 9.99 -1.69
N GLN A 497 7.48 10.55 -1.83
CA GLN A 497 7.22 11.82 -2.55
C GLN A 497 6.58 12.89 -1.66
N ASP A 498 6.79 12.80 -0.34
CA ASP A 498 6.21 13.74 0.63
C ASP A 498 6.60 15.19 0.30
N MET A 499 7.82 15.41 -0.21
CA MET A 499 8.34 16.70 -0.66
C MET A 499 8.38 16.84 -2.20
N GLY A 500 7.57 16.05 -2.92
CA GLY A 500 7.49 16.03 -4.39
C GLY A 500 8.45 15.04 -5.04
N ARG A 501 8.51 15.05 -6.38
CA ARG A 501 9.19 14.01 -7.18
C ARG A 501 10.68 13.92 -6.90
N GLN A 502 11.35 15.05 -6.69
CA GLN A 502 12.79 15.05 -6.41
C GLN A 502 13.14 14.34 -5.08
N TRP A 503 12.18 14.24 -4.15
CA TRP A 503 12.34 13.48 -2.90
C TRP A 503 12.49 11.98 -3.16
N TYR A 504 11.74 11.46 -4.13
CA TYR A 504 11.81 10.07 -4.57
C TYR A 504 13.06 9.80 -5.40
N GLU A 505 13.35 10.66 -6.37
CA GLU A 505 14.56 10.55 -7.20
C GLU A 505 15.86 10.60 -6.37
N ASN A 506 15.83 11.24 -5.20
CA ASN A 506 16.95 11.27 -4.25
C ASN A 506 16.95 10.12 -3.24
N GLY A 507 16.08 9.11 -3.38
CA GLY A 507 16.03 7.93 -2.52
C GLY A 507 15.79 6.63 -3.29
N LYS A 508 16.22 6.56 -4.55
CA LYS A 508 16.17 5.38 -5.42
C LYS A 508 17.50 5.18 -6.17
N LEU A 509 17.67 4.03 -6.83
CA LEU A 509 18.87 3.69 -7.62
C LEU A 509 20.17 3.97 -6.84
N LEU A 510 21.14 4.66 -7.44
CA LEU A 510 22.43 5.01 -6.84
C LEU A 510 22.36 6.08 -5.73
N LYS A 511 21.14 6.49 -5.35
CA LYS A 511 20.87 7.34 -4.19
C LYS A 511 20.07 6.63 -3.11
N LYS A 512 19.79 5.32 -3.25
CA LYS A 512 18.94 4.55 -2.31
C LYS A 512 19.38 4.68 -0.86
N LYS A 513 20.69 4.77 -0.60
CA LYS A 513 21.23 4.89 0.76
C LYS A 513 20.73 6.10 1.55
N ASN A 514 20.31 7.17 0.87
CA ASN A 514 19.70 8.33 1.52
C ASN A 514 18.48 7.92 2.35
N THR A 515 17.67 6.98 1.87
CA THR A 515 16.53 6.39 2.60
C THR A 515 16.95 5.90 3.99
N PHE A 516 18.04 5.14 4.06
CA PHE A 516 18.51 4.51 5.30
C PHE A 516 19.17 5.53 6.23
N THR A 517 19.97 6.44 5.68
CA THR A 517 20.64 7.47 6.47
C THR A 517 19.65 8.50 7.00
N ASP A 518 18.65 8.90 6.22
CA ASP A 518 17.60 9.82 6.66
C ASP A 518 16.84 9.25 7.86
N PHE A 519 16.52 7.96 7.83
CA PHE A 519 15.84 7.31 8.95
C PHE A 519 16.68 7.31 10.23
N ILE A 520 17.99 7.06 10.10
CA ILE A 520 18.95 7.11 11.22
C ILE A 520 19.09 8.54 11.74
N ASP A 521 19.18 9.53 10.86
CA ASP A 521 19.34 10.94 11.21
C ASP A 521 18.08 11.48 11.91
N VAL A 522 16.88 11.02 11.52
CA VAL A 522 15.63 11.32 12.24
C VAL A 522 15.66 10.74 13.65
N THR A 523 16.10 9.49 13.83
CA THR A 523 16.26 8.87 15.15
C THR A 523 17.21 9.71 16.02
N ASP A 524 18.37 10.08 15.49
CA ASP A 524 19.37 10.89 16.19
C ASP A 524 18.82 12.27 16.56
N TYR A 525 18.09 12.91 15.64
CA TYR A 525 17.45 14.19 15.89
C TYR A 525 16.43 14.10 17.04
N LEU A 526 15.52 13.13 17.01
CA LEU A 526 14.47 13.01 18.04
C LEU A 526 15.05 12.70 19.42
N VAL A 527 16.07 11.86 19.51
CA VAL A 527 16.80 11.59 20.76
C VAL A 527 17.53 12.85 21.24
N LYS A 528 18.25 13.55 20.36
CA LYS A 528 18.98 14.79 20.68
C LYS A 528 18.04 15.89 21.18
N GLN A 529 16.87 16.02 20.55
CA GLN A 529 15.82 16.98 20.94
C GLN A 529 14.99 16.51 22.14
N ARG A 530 15.39 15.39 22.79
CA ARG A 530 14.79 14.87 24.01
C ARG A 530 13.33 14.44 23.85
N TYR A 531 12.90 14.10 22.64
CA TYR A 531 11.62 13.43 22.45
C TYR A 531 11.64 11.99 22.96
N ALA A 532 12.81 11.35 22.90
CA ALA A 532 12.96 9.94 23.18
C ALA A 532 14.21 9.66 24.02
N ALA A 533 14.15 8.58 24.80
CA ALA A 533 15.33 8.00 25.43
C ALA A 533 16.14 7.20 24.40
N LYS A 534 17.45 7.38 24.42
CA LYS A 534 18.39 6.75 23.48
C LYS A 534 18.36 5.21 23.51
N ASP A 535 17.95 4.62 24.62
CA ASP A 535 17.90 3.18 24.88
C ASP A 535 16.48 2.60 24.77
N LYS A 536 15.50 3.40 24.33
CA LYS A 536 14.08 3.02 24.20
C LYS A 536 13.51 3.38 22.83
N VAL A 537 14.32 3.24 21.78
CA VAL A 537 13.89 3.47 20.40
C VAL A 537 13.47 2.16 19.74
N PHE A 538 12.28 2.17 19.14
CA PHE A 538 11.69 1.08 18.39
C PHE A 538 11.43 1.54 16.96
N ALA A 539 11.69 0.68 15.98
CA ALA A 539 11.47 0.98 14.57
C ALA A 539 10.57 -0.08 13.90
N MET A 540 9.74 0.35 12.96
CA MET A 540 8.91 -0.55 12.16
C MET A 540 8.91 -0.15 10.69
N GLY A 541 8.96 -1.15 9.81
CA GLY A 541 8.79 -1.01 8.37
C GLY A 541 8.38 -2.35 7.73
N GLY A 542 7.61 -2.28 6.64
CA GLY A 542 7.12 -3.46 5.94
C GLY A 542 7.39 -3.42 4.43
N SER A 543 7.54 -4.58 3.77
CA SER A 543 7.86 -4.67 2.33
C SER A 543 9.20 -3.98 2.02
N ALA A 544 9.23 -2.94 1.19
CA ALA A 544 10.40 -2.08 1.01
C ALA A 544 10.75 -1.25 2.27
N GLY A 545 9.80 -1.00 3.17
CA GLY A 545 10.09 -0.53 4.53
C GLY A 545 10.81 -1.61 5.37
N GLY A 546 10.64 -2.89 5.02
CA GLY A 546 11.39 -4.00 5.60
C GLY A 546 12.84 -4.07 5.09
N LEU A 547 13.09 -3.70 3.82
CA LEU A 547 14.44 -3.41 3.32
C LEU A 547 15.11 -2.33 4.17
N LEU A 548 14.39 -1.23 4.44
CA LEU A 548 14.85 -0.18 5.34
C LEU A 548 15.21 -0.73 6.73
N MET A 549 14.36 -1.56 7.34
CA MET A 549 14.67 -2.18 8.64
C MET A 549 15.94 -3.04 8.60
N GLY A 550 16.07 -3.91 7.60
CA GLY A 550 17.24 -4.78 7.45
C GLY A 550 18.54 -3.99 7.23
N ALA A 551 18.51 -2.97 6.37
CA ALA A 551 19.66 -2.12 6.10
C ALA A 551 20.06 -1.30 7.33
N VAL A 552 19.10 -0.72 8.05
CA VAL A 552 19.34 0.07 9.28
C VAL A 552 19.85 -0.82 10.41
N ALA A 553 19.35 -2.05 10.56
CA ALA A 553 19.91 -3.00 11.53
C ALA A 553 21.41 -3.27 11.28
N ASN A 554 21.81 -3.36 10.00
CA ASN A 554 23.21 -3.47 9.60
C ASN A 554 24.01 -2.18 9.79
N MET A 555 23.43 -1.01 9.56
CA MET A 555 24.17 0.26 9.59
C MET A 555 24.27 0.89 10.99
N ALA A 556 23.22 0.78 11.80
CA ALA A 556 23.08 1.48 13.07
C ALA A 556 22.14 0.77 14.06
N GLY A 557 22.12 -0.57 14.05
CA GLY A 557 21.24 -1.39 14.89
C GLY A 557 21.39 -1.12 16.40
N GLU A 558 22.55 -0.64 16.86
CA GLU A 558 22.81 -0.27 18.24
C GLU A 558 21.97 0.92 18.76
N LYS A 559 21.34 1.69 17.86
CA LYS A 559 20.46 2.81 18.21
C LYS A 559 19.04 2.35 18.59
N TYR A 560 18.71 1.09 18.36
CA TYR A 560 17.37 0.56 18.50
C TYR A 560 17.33 -0.53 19.57
N LYS A 561 16.34 -0.46 20.47
CA LYS A 561 16.07 -1.53 21.44
C LYS A 561 15.42 -2.72 20.72
N ALA A 562 14.47 -2.46 19.82
CA ALA A 562 13.91 -3.47 18.93
C ALA A 562 13.51 -2.90 17.57
N MET A 563 13.46 -3.75 16.55
CA MET A 563 12.96 -3.42 15.22
C MET A 563 11.98 -4.48 14.72
N ILE A 564 10.96 -4.04 13.98
CA ILE A 564 9.91 -4.89 13.43
C ILE A 564 9.97 -4.79 11.91
N ALA A 565 10.26 -5.92 11.28
CA ALA A 565 10.43 -6.04 9.83
C ALA A 565 9.33 -6.94 9.26
N HIS A 566 8.27 -6.32 8.71
CA HIS A 566 7.16 -7.05 8.11
C HIS A 566 7.45 -7.39 6.65
N VAL A 567 7.24 -8.65 6.23
CA VAL A 567 7.41 -9.13 4.85
C VAL A 567 8.62 -8.48 4.14
N PRO A 568 9.83 -8.52 4.74
CA PRO A 568 10.88 -7.58 4.39
C PRO A 568 11.68 -8.01 3.15
N PHE A 569 11.86 -7.10 2.18
CA PHE A 569 12.73 -7.29 1.02
C PHE A 569 14.20 -7.21 1.44
N VAL A 570 14.89 -8.34 1.56
CA VAL A 570 16.19 -8.42 2.27
C VAL A 570 17.27 -9.16 1.51
N ASP A 571 16.92 -9.95 0.49
CA ASP A 571 17.87 -10.66 -0.38
C ASP A 571 18.03 -9.94 -1.72
N VAL A 572 18.30 -8.64 -1.64
CA VAL A 572 18.19 -7.68 -2.75
C VAL A 572 18.98 -8.12 -3.98
N VAL A 573 20.25 -8.47 -3.83
CA VAL A 573 21.11 -8.77 -5.00
C VAL A 573 20.73 -10.10 -5.64
N THR A 574 20.45 -11.14 -4.84
CA THR A 574 20.09 -12.46 -5.38
C THR A 574 18.74 -12.41 -6.08
N THR A 575 17.73 -11.80 -5.45
CA THR A 575 16.40 -11.63 -6.04
C THR A 575 16.46 -10.81 -7.33
N MET A 576 17.16 -9.66 -7.30
CA MET A 576 17.22 -8.78 -8.48
C MET A 576 18.11 -9.30 -9.62
N LEU A 577 18.88 -10.37 -9.42
CA LEU A 577 19.58 -11.07 -10.50
C LEU A 577 18.66 -12.05 -11.26
N ASP A 578 17.57 -12.49 -10.63
CA ASP A 578 16.69 -13.55 -11.13
C ASP A 578 15.33 -13.02 -11.60
N GLU A 579 15.15 -13.01 -12.91
CA GLU A 579 13.93 -12.54 -13.58
C GLU A 579 12.78 -13.56 -13.54
N SER A 580 12.99 -14.77 -13.01
CA SER A 580 11.92 -15.73 -12.77
C SER A 580 11.06 -15.37 -11.56
N ILE A 581 11.55 -14.49 -10.69
CA ILE A 581 10.85 -14.05 -9.48
C ILE A 581 9.88 -12.91 -9.86
N PRO A 582 8.62 -12.93 -9.38
CA PRO A 582 7.69 -11.82 -9.57
C PRO A 582 8.29 -10.47 -9.18
N LEU A 583 7.92 -9.41 -9.91
CA LEU A 583 8.37 -8.02 -9.74
C LEU A 583 9.82 -7.69 -10.12
N THR A 584 10.76 -8.63 -10.16
CA THR A 584 12.20 -8.33 -10.44
C THR A 584 12.40 -7.41 -11.65
N THR A 585 11.73 -7.73 -12.77
CA THR A 585 11.86 -6.92 -14.00
C THR A 585 11.20 -5.55 -13.90
N ASN A 586 10.11 -5.41 -13.14
CA ASN A 586 9.43 -4.14 -12.89
C ASN A 586 10.25 -3.22 -11.98
N GLU A 587 11.15 -3.77 -11.16
CA GLU A 587 11.86 -3.03 -10.11
C GLU A 587 13.28 -2.61 -10.48
N PHE A 588 13.76 -2.91 -11.70
CA PHE A 588 15.09 -2.47 -12.16
C PHE A 588 15.24 -0.95 -12.13
N ASP A 589 14.18 -0.21 -12.39
CA ASP A 589 14.18 1.24 -12.34
C ASP A 589 14.02 1.78 -10.91
N GLU A 590 13.72 0.95 -9.90
CA GLU A 590 13.68 1.34 -8.49
C GLU A 590 15.05 1.16 -7.82
N TRP A 591 15.62 -0.04 -7.93
CA TRP A 591 16.86 -0.42 -7.22
C TRP A 591 18.10 -0.36 -8.11
N GLY A 592 17.93 -0.61 -9.40
CA GLY A 592 18.99 -0.89 -10.36
C GLY A 592 18.93 -2.34 -10.86
N ASN A 593 19.57 -2.60 -12.00
CA ASN A 593 19.74 -3.95 -12.52
C ASN A 593 21.15 -4.46 -12.15
N PRO A 594 21.29 -5.42 -11.20
CA PRO A 594 22.59 -5.91 -10.72
C PRO A 594 23.34 -6.77 -11.74
N LYS A 595 22.77 -7.05 -12.93
CA LYS A 595 23.55 -7.58 -14.06
C LYS A 595 24.55 -6.54 -14.60
N LYS A 596 24.37 -5.25 -14.27
CA LYS A 596 25.33 -4.18 -14.53
C LYS A 596 26.17 -3.92 -13.28
N LYS A 597 27.50 -3.88 -13.43
CA LYS A 597 28.44 -3.80 -12.30
C LYS A 597 28.20 -2.62 -11.35
N GLU A 598 27.90 -1.44 -11.88
CA GLU A 598 27.65 -0.24 -11.08
C GLU A 598 26.49 -0.44 -10.08
N PHE A 599 25.36 -0.98 -10.56
CA PHE A 599 24.23 -1.31 -9.71
C PHE A 599 24.53 -2.50 -8.80
N TYR A 600 25.24 -3.52 -9.29
CA TYR A 600 25.67 -4.65 -8.46
C TYR A 600 26.45 -4.18 -7.23
N ASP A 601 27.51 -3.41 -7.43
CA ASP A 601 28.37 -2.92 -6.33
C ASP A 601 27.57 -2.05 -5.36
N TYR A 602 26.72 -1.16 -5.88
CA TYR A 602 25.93 -0.25 -5.05
C TYR A 602 24.84 -0.99 -4.26
N MET A 603 24.06 -1.87 -4.89
CA MET A 603 23.03 -2.68 -4.27
C MET A 603 23.63 -3.63 -3.22
N LEU A 604 24.74 -4.30 -3.56
CA LEU A 604 25.44 -5.19 -2.64
C LEU A 604 25.86 -4.45 -1.37
N SER A 605 26.28 -3.19 -1.48
CA SER A 605 26.74 -2.38 -0.35
C SER A 605 25.65 -2.00 0.67
N TYR A 606 24.37 -2.25 0.39
CA TYR A 606 23.29 -2.06 1.36
C TYR A 606 22.36 -3.28 1.52
N SER A 607 22.44 -4.28 0.64
CA SER A 607 21.61 -5.48 0.69
C SER A 607 21.64 -6.16 2.07
N PRO A 608 20.51 -6.24 2.81
CA PRO A 608 20.52 -6.67 4.20
C PRO A 608 21.10 -8.06 4.44
N TYR A 609 20.75 -9.03 3.58
CA TYR A 609 21.27 -10.39 3.65
C TYR A 609 22.78 -10.47 3.41
N ASP A 610 23.28 -9.70 2.46
CA ASP A 610 24.69 -9.71 2.06
C ASP A 610 25.59 -8.98 3.06
N GLN A 611 25.10 -7.90 3.67
CA GLN A 611 25.86 -7.03 4.56
C GLN A 611 25.81 -7.45 6.04
N LEU A 612 25.33 -8.66 6.34
CA LEU A 612 25.41 -9.22 7.69
C LEU A 612 26.87 -9.38 8.13
N GLN A 613 27.16 -8.84 9.32
CA GLN A 613 28.47 -8.90 9.98
C GLN A 613 28.36 -9.56 11.35
N LYS A 614 29.48 -10.11 11.85
CA LYS A 614 29.58 -10.63 13.21
C LYS A 614 29.57 -9.51 14.24
N LYS A 615 28.40 -9.15 14.74
CA LYS A 615 28.20 -8.05 15.70
C LYS A 615 26.89 -8.21 16.49
N ALA A 616 26.65 -7.30 17.43
CA ALA A 616 25.35 -7.22 18.11
C ALA A 616 24.30 -6.60 17.19
N TYR A 617 23.09 -7.15 17.22
CA TYR A 617 21.90 -6.64 16.53
C TYR A 617 20.80 -6.31 17.55
N PRO A 618 19.85 -5.42 17.25
CA PRO A 618 18.70 -5.17 18.12
C PRO A 618 17.82 -6.41 18.26
N ALA A 619 16.89 -6.40 19.21
CA ALA A 619 15.81 -7.38 19.20
C ALA A 619 15.01 -7.24 17.90
N LEU A 620 14.64 -8.34 17.26
CA LEU A 620 14.01 -8.35 15.94
C LEU A 620 12.77 -9.24 15.94
N LEU A 621 11.65 -8.67 15.48
CA LEU A 621 10.47 -9.41 15.07
C LEU A 621 10.36 -9.33 13.55
N VAL A 622 10.54 -10.46 12.89
CA VAL A 622 10.41 -10.62 11.44
C VAL A 622 9.11 -11.34 11.15
N THR A 623 8.31 -10.84 10.20
CA THR A 623 7.09 -11.54 9.77
C THR A 623 7.10 -11.82 8.28
N THR A 624 6.41 -12.88 7.84
CA THR A 624 6.16 -13.14 6.42
C THR A 624 4.86 -13.92 6.20
N GLY A 625 4.38 -13.98 4.96
CA GLY A 625 3.37 -14.95 4.51
C GLY A 625 3.96 -15.99 3.57
N LEU A 626 3.50 -17.24 3.63
CA LEU A 626 3.94 -18.31 2.72
C LEU A 626 3.54 -18.02 1.27
N HIS A 627 2.36 -17.41 1.07
CA HIS A 627 1.80 -17.09 -0.24
C HIS A 627 2.03 -15.63 -0.65
N ASP A 628 3.03 -14.95 -0.05
CA ASP A 628 3.35 -13.57 -0.39
C ASP A 628 3.85 -13.46 -1.84
N SER A 629 3.12 -12.69 -2.65
CA SER A 629 3.44 -12.45 -4.06
C SER A 629 4.33 -11.23 -4.31
N GLN A 630 4.58 -10.38 -3.31
CA GLN A 630 5.40 -9.18 -3.45
C GLN A 630 6.83 -9.43 -2.95
N VAL A 631 6.96 -9.97 -1.74
CA VAL A 631 8.26 -10.35 -1.17
C VAL A 631 8.21 -11.83 -0.86
N GLN A 632 9.08 -12.60 -1.49
CA GLN A 632 9.00 -14.05 -1.40
C GLN A 632 9.37 -14.53 0.00
N TYR A 633 8.62 -15.49 0.56
CA TYR A 633 8.82 -15.98 1.94
C TYR A 633 10.25 -16.43 2.25
N PHE A 634 10.99 -16.89 1.24
CA PHE A 634 12.35 -17.36 1.38
C PHE A 634 13.34 -16.23 1.69
N GLU A 635 13.04 -14.97 1.34
CA GLU A 635 13.92 -13.84 1.64
C GLU A 635 14.10 -13.63 3.16
N PRO A 636 13.03 -13.38 3.94
CA PRO A 636 13.16 -13.29 5.40
C PRO A 636 13.61 -14.60 6.04
N ALA A 637 13.24 -15.77 5.48
CA ALA A 637 13.69 -17.06 6.02
C ALA A 637 15.22 -17.21 5.95
N LYS A 638 15.82 -16.90 4.79
CA LYS A 638 17.28 -16.88 4.60
C LYS A 638 17.96 -15.84 5.48
N TRP A 639 17.37 -14.66 5.57
CA TRP A 639 17.91 -13.58 6.39
C TRP A 639 17.95 -13.93 7.88
N VAL A 640 16.86 -14.47 8.44
CA VAL A 640 16.81 -14.95 9.82
C VAL A 640 17.81 -16.07 10.06
N ALA A 641 17.89 -17.06 9.16
CA ALA A 641 18.84 -18.17 9.27
C ALA A 641 20.30 -17.69 9.34
N LYS A 642 20.71 -16.78 8.45
CA LYS A 642 22.07 -16.21 8.46
C LYS A 642 22.29 -15.29 9.65
N LEU A 643 21.29 -14.52 10.06
CA LEU A 643 21.40 -13.61 11.19
C LEU A 643 21.61 -14.37 12.52
N ARG A 644 21.01 -15.56 12.69
CA ARG A 644 21.28 -16.44 13.85
C ARG A 644 22.75 -16.87 13.96
N GLU A 645 23.45 -17.01 12.83
CA GLU A 645 24.89 -17.33 12.80
C GLU A 645 25.78 -16.11 13.07
N TYR A 646 25.35 -14.92 12.64
CA TYR A 646 26.18 -13.72 12.63
C TYR A 646 25.97 -12.83 13.86
N LYS A 647 24.81 -12.88 14.51
CA LYS A 647 24.59 -12.11 15.73
C LYS A 647 25.49 -12.60 16.87
N THR A 648 26.03 -11.66 17.65
CA THR A 648 26.91 -11.94 18.81
C THR A 648 26.24 -11.64 20.16
N ASP A 649 25.09 -10.99 20.13
CA ASP A 649 24.26 -10.69 21.28
C ASP A 649 23.24 -11.82 21.55
N GLN A 650 22.51 -11.70 22.66
CA GLN A 650 21.45 -12.63 23.07
C GLN A 650 20.05 -12.00 22.95
N HIS A 651 19.90 -10.88 22.23
CA HIS A 651 18.60 -10.27 22.02
C HIS A 651 17.70 -11.20 21.19
N PRO A 652 16.38 -11.18 21.44
CA PRO A 652 15.41 -11.98 20.70
C PRO A 652 15.49 -11.76 19.19
N LEU A 653 15.52 -12.86 18.44
CA LEU A 653 15.35 -12.88 16.98
C LEU A 653 14.21 -13.84 16.66
N LEU A 654 13.05 -13.26 16.39
CA LEU A 654 11.78 -13.96 16.24
C LEU A 654 11.32 -13.92 14.79
N PHE A 655 10.82 -15.05 14.28
CA PHE A 655 10.29 -15.16 12.93
C PHE A 655 8.88 -15.76 12.95
N ASN A 656 7.89 -14.95 12.61
CA ASN A 656 6.47 -15.33 12.56
C ASN A 656 6.01 -15.50 11.11
N ILE A 657 5.55 -16.68 10.74
CA ILE A 657 5.15 -17.03 9.38
C ILE A 657 3.66 -17.34 9.34
N ASN A 658 2.93 -16.57 8.55
CA ASN A 658 1.55 -16.91 8.22
C ASN A 658 1.53 -17.96 7.10
N MET A 659 1.22 -19.20 7.46
CA MET A 659 1.17 -20.34 6.53
C MET A 659 -0.03 -20.32 5.57
N GLU A 660 -0.99 -19.41 5.77
CA GLU A 660 -2.29 -19.40 5.07
C GLU A 660 -2.55 -18.12 4.27
N ALA A 661 -1.66 -17.13 4.33
CA ALA A 661 -1.89 -15.82 3.72
C ALA A 661 -0.68 -15.28 2.96
N GLY A 662 -0.92 -14.22 2.18
CA GLY A 662 0.09 -13.50 1.41
C GLY A 662 0.56 -12.20 2.08
N HIS A 663 0.91 -11.22 1.24
CA HIS A 663 1.59 -9.98 1.65
C HIS A 663 0.84 -9.15 2.70
N GLY A 664 -0.49 -9.19 2.69
CA GLY A 664 -1.34 -8.39 3.58
C GLY A 664 -1.59 -9.02 4.96
N GLY A 665 -1.06 -10.22 5.22
CA GLY A 665 -1.45 -11.03 6.40
C GLY A 665 -2.83 -11.65 6.21
N LYS A 666 -3.43 -12.16 7.29
CA LYS A 666 -4.79 -12.72 7.22
C LYS A 666 -5.81 -11.65 6.80
N SER A 667 -6.78 -12.07 6.00
CA SER A 667 -7.94 -11.24 5.65
C SER A 667 -8.92 -11.13 6.82
N GLY A 668 -9.79 -10.12 6.77
CA GLY A 668 -10.74 -9.82 7.85
C GLY A 668 -10.27 -8.71 8.77
N ARG A 669 -11.21 -7.88 9.22
CA ARG A 669 -10.90 -6.64 9.95
C ARG A 669 -10.39 -6.88 11.37
N PHE A 670 -10.79 -7.97 12.05
CA PHE A 670 -10.36 -8.21 13.42
C PHE A 670 -9.06 -9.00 13.49
N GLN A 671 -8.84 -9.91 12.55
CA GLN A 671 -7.62 -10.71 12.53
C GLN A 671 -6.37 -9.85 12.36
N ARG A 672 -6.42 -8.82 11.50
CA ARG A 672 -5.34 -7.84 11.37
C ARG A 672 -5.06 -7.09 12.67
N MET A 673 -6.07 -6.82 13.49
CA MET A 673 -5.88 -6.14 14.79
C MET A 673 -5.17 -7.02 15.80
N LYS A 674 -5.35 -8.35 15.73
CA LYS A 674 -4.62 -9.30 16.57
C LYS A 674 -3.13 -9.34 16.20
N GLU A 675 -2.80 -9.30 14.91
CA GLU A 675 -1.41 -9.22 14.45
C GLU A 675 -0.73 -7.92 14.95
N VAL A 676 -1.44 -6.78 14.93
CA VAL A 676 -0.94 -5.52 15.52
C VAL A 676 -0.78 -5.63 17.04
N ALA A 677 -1.70 -6.32 17.73
CA ALA A 677 -1.59 -6.54 19.17
C ALA A 677 -0.37 -7.41 19.54
N GLU A 678 -0.06 -8.44 18.75
CA GLU A 678 1.14 -9.26 18.91
C GLU A 678 2.42 -8.44 18.75
N GLU A 679 2.46 -7.57 17.75
CA GLU A 679 3.58 -6.65 17.54
C GLU A 679 3.77 -5.71 18.74
N TYR A 680 2.70 -5.07 19.20
CA TYR A 680 2.77 -4.13 20.32
C TYR A 680 3.08 -4.82 21.64
N ALA A 681 2.62 -6.06 21.82
CA ALA A 681 3.01 -6.88 22.96
C ALA A 681 4.51 -7.15 22.94
N PHE A 682 5.09 -7.49 21.79
CA PHE A 682 6.54 -7.65 21.65
C PHE A 682 7.30 -6.34 21.96
N VAL A 683 6.84 -5.20 21.45
CA VAL A 683 7.43 -3.87 21.73
C VAL A 683 7.43 -3.57 23.24
N LEU A 684 6.28 -3.70 23.90
CA LEU A 684 6.12 -3.40 25.32
C LEU A 684 6.85 -4.42 26.20
N TRP A 685 6.80 -5.70 25.87
CA TRP A 685 7.56 -6.73 26.57
C TRP A 685 9.07 -6.47 26.49
N THR A 686 9.57 -6.09 25.30
CA THR A 686 11.00 -5.78 25.09
C THR A 686 11.42 -4.50 25.81
N LEU A 687 10.52 -3.51 25.92
CA LEU A 687 10.75 -2.30 26.71
C LEU A 687 11.02 -2.60 28.19
N GLU A 688 10.37 -3.64 28.74
CA GLU A 688 10.55 -4.08 30.12
C GLU A 688 11.77 -4.98 30.34
N GLN A 689 12.36 -5.53 29.28
CA GLN A 689 13.56 -6.35 29.37
C GLN A 689 14.80 -5.48 29.64
N LYS A 690 15.59 -5.88 30.63
CA LYS A 690 16.83 -5.19 31.02
C LYS A 690 17.92 -5.31 29.95
#